data_AF-A0A562BTD1-F1
#
_entry.id   AF-A0A562BTD1-F1
#
_cell.length_a   1.000
_cell.length_b   1.000
_cell.length_c   1.000
_cell.angle_alpha   90.00
_cell.angle_beta   90.00
_cell.angle_gamma   90.00
#
_symmetry.space_group_name_H-M   'P 1'
#
loop_
_entity.id
_entity.type
_entity.pdbx_description
1 polymer ?
#
loop_
_entity_poly.entity_id
_entity_poly.type
_entity_poly.pdbx_seq_one_letter_code
_entity_poly.pdbx_strand_id
1 'polypeptide(L)'
;MTTLTRQRLVDELDAQIRAGATGFYIQSNEEERLDEVLAEVCQLRSLQPLEWNRGYGWSRFTTKLPLRDEGERAFDLGAALEGILDDGVDGRLIVVKHAQLGLAGNGVAIARLKLLLGRLGQHHAGRAAVVLVSERFDVPAELDARLMVYGLALPRGAEIESFIGSRYSVAPALLQRLAVACGGLSQAEIRHALSLADTESTGRLDEGALAVVLKQKEQVIAKGGVLEMVHAELKVDEIGGLRNLKEWLERRAKVMSRLPEAASFGVQPPKGVLIAGMPGCGKSLTAKVTASLFGLPLLRLDIGSLLGKYVGESEHNMRRALQTAEAISPCVLWIDELEKAFVGMGAANASEVTSRLLGYFLTWMQEKSGAVFTIATANDITALPPELLRKGRFDEIFYVGFPDTAERVDILRIHLRRRHQNPDDFDLDDLAERCRGYTGADMENAINEAMVTAFVNGAPLGADHLVAAIEHTSPLRETLRDKVGEYEAAFEKLKLTPASHHEGLSIAQMIRQADDKNPVNRLEVARSREVPEEVLARLATDADKEVRMAVFEHPRCPESVLAERISAGAGHGEDAELFALACLHKRAPINLLERQLVAGSIDDSLLYRLLRVTPQPLLRAAGYRGRGSQPFEHIENHWPYRGRKGTIMESVAFNTSVSEDLQWFLSSQHASIEARRTLAKNRGRTSDATRRLSQDPEATVRVALAHASLPVEIQNRLAEDAWIEVRKALAGNRWLDPDVQRKLASDANQGVRLALIEAGHADAMVALVDDPDDKVFDALTRHDSLPEAVYWKVADCVNPARRLYFVEHLRDGYGMPAGVLDRLIQDAHAPVRRVACRRFERHLDDAQRARLLYDTELGDDVRLTLVDPFVSEQLIWALLDSESPKLRAVGYQALEHSGELGEYFYKSLPSLVNWQNGVVPRELLEDYQIFEIGIQTLLADHDDPKIRERLAARDVDEAIRTRLQEDLIDTVRAAAAAGPSLSEMLSLTQKSMSRVLGRMS
;
A
#
# COMPACT_ATOMS: atom_id res chain seq x y z
N MET A 1 -17.18 37.74 0.35
CA MET A 1 -18.12 37.06 1.25
C MET A 1 -17.34 36.05 2.08
N THR A 2 -17.46 36.11 3.41
CA THR A 2 -16.75 35.20 4.32
C THR A 2 -17.70 34.10 4.78
N THR A 3 -17.33 32.84 4.58
CA THR A 3 -18.12 31.68 5.04
C THR A 3 -17.65 31.28 6.44
N LEU A 4 -18.57 31.23 7.40
CA LEU A 4 -18.29 31.08 8.83
C LEU A 4 -18.93 29.80 9.39
N THR A 5 -18.31 29.23 10.42
CA THR A 5 -18.93 28.17 11.23
C THR A 5 -20.10 28.74 12.03
N ARG A 6 -21.00 27.87 12.52
CA ARG A 6 -22.16 28.26 13.33
C ARG A 6 -21.81 29.25 14.43
N GLN A 7 -20.83 28.91 15.29
CA GLN A 7 -20.46 29.77 16.42
C GLN A 7 -19.87 31.10 15.98
N ARG A 8 -18.95 31.09 15.00
CA ARG A 8 -18.36 32.33 14.50
C ARG A 8 -19.40 33.25 13.85
N LEU A 9 -20.43 32.68 13.21
CA LEU A 9 -21.52 33.47 12.65
C LEU A 9 -22.37 34.12 13.75
N VAL A 10 -22.65 33.41 14.85
CA VAL A 10 -23.31 33.99 16.03
C VAL A 10 -22.49 35.16 16.58
N ASP A 11 -21.20 34.93 16.83
CA ASP A 11 -20.30 35.93 17.42
C ASP A 11 -20.18 37.17 16.53
N GLU A 12 -20.07 36.98 15.22
CA GLU A 12 -19.94 38.07 14.25
C GLU A 12 -21.26 38.85 14.12
N LEU A 13 -22.41 38.17 14.03
CA LEU A 13 -23.71 38.84 14.00
C LEU A 13 -23.96 39.63 15.30
N ASP A 14 -23.67 39.08 16.47
CA ASP A 14 -23.77 39.79 17.75
C ASP A 14 -22.90 41.05 17.75
N ALA A 15 -21.62 40.91 17.37
CA ALA A 15 -20.67 42.01 17.34
C ALA A 15 -21.09 43.13 16.39
N GLN A 16 -21.53 42.79 15.17
CA GLN A 16 -21.92 43.77 14.15
C GLN A 16 -23.25 44.44 14.47
N ILE A 17 -24.25 43.69 14.96
CA ILE A 17 -25.50 44.28 15.44
C ILE A 17 -25.18 45.26 16.57
N ARG A 18 -24.35 44.86 17.55
CA ARG A 18 -23.91 45.75 18.64
C ARG A 18 -23.21 47.01 18.13
N ALA A 19 -22.43 46.91 17.06
CA ALA A 19 -21.77 48.05 16.42
C ALA A 19 -22.74 48.97 15.63
N GLY A 20 -24.01 48.59 15.51
CA GLY A 20 -25.03 49.39 14.82
C GLY A 20 -25.24 49.00 13.36
N ALA A 21 -24.68 47.88 12.89
CA ALA A 21 -24.98 47.38 11.56
C ALA A 21 -26.45 46.95 11.44
N THR A 22 -27.12 47.44 10.39
CA THR A 22 -28.58 47.33 10.26
C THR A 22 -29.04 46.23 9.34
N GLY A 23 -28.13 45.69 8.51
CA GLY A 23 -28.47 44.85 7.38
C GLY A 23 -27.44 43.77 7.14
N PHE A 24 -27.92 42.54 7.03
CA PHE A 24 -27.12 41.35 6.82
C PHE A 24 -27.68 40.55 5.65
N TYR A 25 -26.80 39.96 4.87
CA TYR A 25 -27.13 38.98 3.85
C TYR A 25 -26.44 37.68 4.20
N ILE A 26 -27.22 36.63 4.44
CA ILE A 26 -26.71 35.30 4.80
C ILE A 26 -26.99 34.35 3.65
N GLN A 27 -25.93 33.88 3.01
CA GLN A 27 -26.02 32.80 2.04
C GLN A 27 -26.04 31.45 2.76
N SER A 28 -27.16 30.73 2.70
CA SER A 28 -27.28 29.38 3.25
C SER A 28 -28.45 28.63 2.62
N ASN A 29 -28.32 27.31 2.53
CA ASN A 29 -29.38 26.36 2.22
C ASN A 29 -29.84 25.55 3.45
N GLU A 30 -29.31 25.84 4.65
CA GLU A 30 -29.64 25.15 5.90
C GLU A 30 -30.59 25.99 6.75
N GLU A 31 -31.87 26.03 6.37
CA GLU A 31 -32.85 26.93 7.01
C GLU A 31 -32.99 26.70 8.51
N GLU A 32 -33.13 25.44 8.94
CA GLU A 32 -33.31 25.11 10.36
C GLU A 32 -32.07 25.48 11.19
N ARG A 33 -30.87 25.18 10.68
CA ARG A 33 -29.61 25.48 11.39
C ARG A 33 -29.35 26.98 11.44
N LEU A 34 -29.70 27.70 10.38
CA LEU A 34 -29.64 29.16 10.40
C LEU A 34 -30.67 29.75 11.38
N ASP A 35 -31.85 29.14 11.51
CA ASP A 35 -32.83 29.59 12.49
C ASP A 35 -32.33 29.41 13.93
N GLU A 36 -31.61 28.32 14.22
CA GLU A 36 -30.93 28.12 15.51
C GLU A 36 -29.89 29.24 15.78
N VAL A 37 -29.10 29.62 14.77
CA VAL A 37 -28.15 30.75 14.86
C VAL A 37 -28.86 32.06 15.15
N LEU A 38 -29.91 32.38 14.38
CA LEU A 38 -30.63 33.65 14.53
C LEU A 38 -31.41 33.69 15.85
N ALA A 39 -31.92 32.57 16.34
CA ALA A 39 -32.54 32.46 17.66
C ALA A 39 -31.53 32.73 18.78
N GLU A 40 -30.32 32.19 18.68
CA GLU A 40 -29.24 32.43 19.64
C GLU A 40 -28.84 33.91 19.67
N VAL A 41 -28.67 34.53 18.50
CA VAL A 41 -28.41 35.99 18.40
C VAL A 41 -29.56 36.81 19.00
N CYS A 42 -30.81 36.42 18.73
CA CYS A 42 -31.98 37.07 19.34
C CYS A 42 -31.95 36.97 20.87
N GLN A 43 -31.59 35.82 21.42
CA GLN A 43 -31.47 35.64 22.87
C GLN A 43 -30.36 36.51 23.46
N LEU A 44 -29.16 36.52 22.86
CA LEU A 44 -28.02 37.33 23.30
C LEU A 44 -28.33 38.84 23.31
N ARG A 45 -29.09 39.31 22.30
CA ARG A 45 -29.43 40.73 22.13
C ARG A 45 -30.79 41.12 22.68
N SER A 46 -31.55 40.18 23.26
CA SER A 46 -32.95 40.38 23.67
C SER A 46 -33.84 40.92 22.53
N LEU A 47 -33.60 40.44 21.30
CA LEU A 47 -34.40 40.79 20.12
C LEU A 47 -35.52 39.77 19.90
N GLN A 48 -36.62 40.23 19.28
CA GLN A 48 -37.73 39.39 18.85
C GLN A 48 -37.63 39.14 17.34
N PRO A 49 -37.50 37.88 16.90
CA PRO A 49 -37.43 37.58 15.48
C PRO A 49 -38.80 37.70 14.81
N LEU A 50 -38.84 38.37 13.67
CA LEU A 50 -40.02 38.51 12.82
C LEU A 50 -39.68 38.01 11.42
N GLU A 51 -40.34 36.94 10.96
CA GLU A 51 -40.04 36.31 9.68
C GLU A 51 -41.00 36.74 8.58
N TRP A 52 -40.47 37.01 7.40
CA TRP A 52 -41.24 37.10 6.16
C TRP A 52 -40.76 36.06 5.16
N ASN A 53 -41.70 35.40 4.47
CA ASN A 53 -41.41 34.55 3.32
C ASN A 53 -42.48 34.75 2.22
N ARG A 54 -42.14 34.41 0.98
CA ARG A 54 -43.02 34.63 -0.17
C ARG A 54 -44.30 33.75 -0.15
N GLY A 55 -44.29 32.63 0.57
CA GLY A 55 -45.42 31.70 0.61
C GLY A 55 -46.55 32.15 1.54
N TYR A 56 -46.21 32.69 2.71
CA TYR A 56 -47.15 33.04 3.78
C TYR A 56 -47.10 34.51 4.21
N GLY A 57 -46.22 35.32 3.63
CA GLY A 57 -45.99 36.68 4.09
C GLY A 57 -45.35 36.71 5.47
N TRP A 58 -45.88 37.53 6.39
CA TRP A 58 -45.41 37.61 7.77
C TRP A 58 -45.79 36.35 8.55
N SER A 59 -44.79 35.69 9.14
CA SER A 59 -44.95 34.44 9.88
C SER A 59 -44.23 34.49 11.23
N ARG A 60 -44.68 33.64 12.16
CA ARG A 60 -44.01 33.45 13.45
C ARG A 60 -42.72 32.68 13.21
N PHE A 61 -41.60 33.25 13.65
CA PHE A 61 -40.27 32.67 13.45
C PHE A 61 -40.12 31.24 14.02
N THR A 62 -40.77 30.91 15.14
CA THR A 62 -40.66 29.59 15.77
C THR A 62 -41.59 28.54 15.19
N THR A 63 -42.87 28.88 14.97
CA THR A 63 -43.89 27.91 14.52
C THR A 63 -44.05 27.87 13.00
N LYS A 64 -43.45 28.83 12.28
CA LYS A 64 -43.59 29.04 10.83
C LYS A 64 -45.04 29.22 10.35
N LEU A 65 -45.95 29.49 11.28
CA LEU A 65 -47.36 29.75 10.98
C LEU A 65 -47.54 31.21 10.57
N PRO A 66 -48.44 31.50 9.62
CA PRO A 66 -48.76 32.88 9.25
C PRO A 66 -49.26 33.66 10.46
N LEU A 67 -48.85 34.92 10.58
CA LEU A 67 -49.26 35.79 11.69
C LEU A 67 -50.72 36.22 11.56
N ARG A 68 -51.21 36.37 10.33
CA ARG A 68 -52.59 36.74 9.96
C ARG A 68 -52.92 36.14 8.59
N ASP A 69 -54.21 36.02 8.29
CA ASP A 69 -54.70 35.70 6.93
C ASP A 69 -54.64 36.99 6.09
N GLU A 70 -53.42 37.41 5.76
CA GLU A 70 -53.16 38.61 4.99
C GLU A 70 -53.31 38.25 3.51
N GLY A 71 -54.33 38.78 2.83
CA GLY A 71 -54.64 38.44 1.44
C GLY A 71 -53.44 38.61 0.47
N GLU A 72 -53.61 38.27 -0.81
CA GLU A 72 -52.54 38.07 -1.81
C GLU A 72 -51.42 39.13 -1.87
N ARG A 73 -51.68 40.38 -1.43
CA ARG A 73 -50.68 41.44 -1.32
C ARG A 73 -49.57 41.17 -0.30
N ALA A 74 -49.78 40.32 0.71
CA ALA A 74 -48.77 40.02 1.72
C ALA A 74 -47.61 39.14 1.20
N PHE A 75 -47.81 38.49 0.06
CA PHE A 75 -46.80 37.69 -0.64
C PHE A 75 -45.82 38.54 -1.44
N ASP A 76 -46.11 39.83 -1.63
CA ASP A 76 -45.19 40.80 -2.22
C ASP A 76 -44.36 41.49 -1.11
N LEU A 77 -43.03 41.38 -1.20
CA LEU A 77 -42.13 41.96 -0.19
C LEU A 77 -42.27 43.49 -0.12
N GLY A 78 -42.49 44.14 -1.25
CA GLY A 78 -42.70 45.59 -1.31
C GLY A 78 -43.90 46.00 -0.46
N ALA A 79 -45.05 45.38 -0.69
CA ALA A 79 -46.26 45.58 0.09
C ALA A 79 -46.11 45.18 1.57
N ALA A 80 -45.42 44.07 1.87
CA ALA A 80 -45.19 43.64 3.25
C ALA A 80 -44.34 44.64 4.06
N LEU A 81 -43.33 45.24 3.44
CA LEU A 81 -42.49 46.28 4.05
C LEU A 81 -43.24 47.59 4.33
N GLU A 82 -44.37 47.83 3.66
CA GLU A 82 -45.26 48.97 3.94
C GLU A 82 -45.84 48.91 5.36
N GLY A 83 -46.12 47.71 5.84
CA GLY A 83 -46.74 47.48 7.14
C GLY A 83 -45.81 47.72 8.34
N ILE A 84 -44.51 47.92 8.12
CA ILE A 84 -43.52 48.15 9.18
C ILE A 84 -43.40 49.66 9.51
N LEU A 85 -44.53 50.32 9.81
CA LEU A 85 -44.56 51.73 10.21
C LEU A 85 -44.35 51.92 11.73
N ASP A 86 -43.59 52.98 12.04
CA ASP A 86 -42.90 53.51 13.23
C ASP A 86 -42.92 52.84 14.63
N ASP A 87 -43.93 52.12 15.11
CA ASP A 87 -44.01 51.75 16.55
C ASP A 87 -43.63 50.28 16.89
N GLY A 88 -43.00 49.56 15.96
CA GLY A 88 -42.79 48.12 16.11
C GLY A 88 -41.43 47.57 15.67
N VAL A 89 -40.46 48.40 15.29
CA VAL A 89 -39.13 47.90 14.83
C VAL A 89 -38.13 47.76 15.96
N ASP A 90 -38.30 48.51 17.06
CA ASP A 90 -37.38 48.47 18.18
C ASP A 90 -37.42 47.09 18.86
N GLY A 91 -36.24 46.55 19.17
CA GLY A 91 -36.11 45.21 19.72
C GLY A 91 -36.44 44.08 18.73
N ARG A 92 -36.46 44.31 17.41
CA ARG A 92 -36.78 43.27 16.41
C ARG A 92 -35.61 42.89 15.51
N LEU A 93 -35.54 41.60 15.19
CA LEU A 93 -34.72 41.05 14.11
C LEU A 93 -35.65 40.65 12.96
N ILE A 94 -35.65 41.41 11.88
CA ILE A 94 -36.49 41.13 10.70
C ILE A 94 -35.76 40.15 9.79
N VAL A 95 -36.32 38.96 9.60
CA VAL A 95 -35.74 37.90 8.77
C VAL A 95 -36.53 37.76 7.49
N VAL A 96 -35.92 38.02 6.35
CA VAL A 96 -36.52 37.87 5.02
C VAL A 96 -35.99 36.59 4.38
N LYS A 97 -36.79 35.53 4.37
CA LYS A 97 -36.46 34.25 3.75
C LYS A 97 -36.64 34.32 2.24
N HIS A 98 -35.78 33.62 1.51
CA HIS A 98 -35.69 33.66 0.04
C HIS A 98 -35.68 35.10 -0.51
N ALA A 99 -34.91 35.98 0.12
CA ALA A 99 -34.84 37.41 -0.21
C ALA A 99 -34.63 37.68 -1.71
N GLN A 100 -33.84 36.85 -2.40
CA GLN A 100 -33.67 36.92 -3.86
C GLN A 100 -35.02 36.93 -4.59
N LEU A 101 -35.94 36.02 -4.26
CA LEU A 101 -37.25 35.94 -4.91
C LEU A 101 -38.15 37.14 -4.58
N GLY A 102 -37.96 37.77 -3.42
CA GLY A 102 -38.70 38.96 -3.01
C GLY A 102 -38.18 40.26 -3.63
N LEU A 103 -36.88 40.31 -3.97
CA LEU A 103 -36.20 41.48 -4.50
C LEU A 103 -36.07 41.47 -6.03
N ALA A 104 -36.01 40.29 -6.65
CA ALA A 104 -35.83 40.14 -8.09
C ALA A 104 -36.91 40.88 -8.89
N GLY A 105 -36.51 41.87 -9.68
CA GLY A 105 -37.41 42.69 -10.51
C GLY A 105 -38.35 43.61 -9.71
N ASN A 106 -38.21 43.70 -8.39
CA ASN A 106 -39.12 44.46 -7.51
C ASN A 106 -38.45 45.74 -7.00
N GLY A 107 -38.43 46.78 -7.85
CA GLY A 107 -37.84 48.07 -7.50
C GLY A 107 -38.47 48.74 -6.26
N VAL A 108 -39.75 48.48 -6.00
CA VAL A 108 -40.45 49.01 -4.81
C VAL A 108 -39.94 48.35 -3.53
N ALA A 109 -39.77 47.03 -3.52
CA ALA A 109 -39.19 46.30 -2.39
C ALA A 109 -37.75 46.77 -2.11
N ILE A 110 -36.92 46.96 -3.14
CA ILE A 110 -35.55 47.45 -3.02
C ILE A 110 -35.53 48.85 -2.39
N ALA A 111 -36.36 49.78 -2.90
CA ALA A 111 -36.44 51.14 -2.37
C ALA A 111 -36.92 51.18 -0.91
N ARG A 112 -37.97 50.42 -0.58
CA ARG A 112 -38.52 50.34 0.79
C ARG A 112 -37.54 49.71 1.77
N LEU A 113 -36.84 48.65 1.36
CA LEU A 113 -35.82 48.01 2.17
C LEU A 113 -34.62 48.95 2.41
N LYS A 114 -34.19 49.70 1.39
CA LYS A 114 -33.13 50.71 1.53
C LYS A 114 -33.51 51.81 2.54
N LEU A 115 -34.76 52.27 2.49
CA LEU A 115 -35.30 53.25 3.45
C LEU A 115 -35.35 52.66 4.86
N LEU A 116 -35.83 51.42 5.01
CA LEU A 116 -35.87 50.72 6.29
C LEU A 116 -34.48 50.62 6.92
N LEU A 117 -33.48 50.12 6.19
CA LEU A 117 -32.10 50.02 6.67
C LEU A 117 -31.55 51.39 7.10
N GLY A 118 -31.86 52.45 6.35
CA GLY A 118 -31.46 53.82 6.71
C GLY A 118 -32.10 54.30 8.02
N ARG A 119 -33.41 54.06 8.19
CA ARG A 119 -34.15 54.41 9.40
C ARG A 119 -33.63 53.65 10.61
N LEU A 120 -33.37 52.34 10.47
CA LEU A 120 -32.79 51.53 11.54
C LEU A 120 -31.43 52.07 11.99
N GLY A 121 -30.58 52.50 11.06
CA GLY A 121 -29.25 53.02 11.38
C GLY A 121 -29.30 54.37 12.11
N GLN A 122 -30.30 55.20 11.82
CA GLN A 122 -30.45 56.52 12.44
C GLN A 122 -31.12 56.47 13.82
N HIS A 123 -32.09 55.56 14.02
CA HIS A 123 -32.97 55.61 15.20
C HIS A 123 -32.98 54.33 16.05
N HIS A 124 -32.49 53.20 15.54
CA HIS A 124 -32.56 51.87 16.19
C HIS A 124 -31.23 51.10 16.14
N ALA A 125 -30.11 51.81 16.01
CA ALA A 125 -28.79 51.19 15.92
C ALA A 125 -28.53 50.24 17.10
N GLY A 126 -28.22 48.98 16.79
CA GLY A 126 -27.97 47.91 17.75
C GLY A 126 -29.16 47.43 18.56
N ARG A 127 -30.36 47.93 18.27
CA ARG A 127 -31.65 47.50 18.83
C ARG A 127 -32.56 46.84 17.80
N ALA A 128 -32.22 46.94 16.52
CA ALA A 128 -32.95 46.29 15.44
C ALA A 128 -32.04 46.03 14.24
N ALA A 129 -32.31 44.97 13.49
CA ALA A 129 -31.59 44.64 12.27
C ALA A 129 -32.45 43.84 11.29
N VAL A 130 -32.05 43.84 10.02
CA VAL A 130 -32.64 43.04 8.95
C VAL A 130 -31.64 41.97 8.50
N VAL A 131 -32.10 40.74 8.39
CA VAL A 131 -31.34 39.59 7.87
C VAL A 131 -32.04 39.08 6.62
N LEU A 132 -31.37 39.17 5.48
CA LEU A 132 -31.79 38.62 4.21
C LEU A 132 -31.18 37.22 4.06
N VAL A 133 -31.99 36.21 3.81
CA VAL A 133 -31.54 34.82 3.66
C VAL A 133 -31.84 34.35 2.25
N SER A 134 -30.86 33.76 1.57
CA SER A 134 -31.02 33.17 0.24
C SER A 134 -29.96 32.10 -0.05
N GLU A 135 -30.26 31.16 -0.93
CA GLU A 135 -29.30 30.12 -1.34
C GLU A 135 -28.21 30.63 -2.28
N ARG A 136 -28.57 31.62 -3.11
CA ARG A 136 -27.69 32.26 -4.10
C ARG A 136 -27.37 33.66 -3.61
N PHE A 137 -26.13 34.09 -3.80
CA PHE A 137 -25.75 35.47 -3.53
C PHE A 137 -26.17 36.36 -4.71
N ASP A 138 -27.20 37.17 -4.48
CA ASP A 138 -27.76 38.10 -5.48
C ASP A 138 -28.34 39.31 -4.75
N VAL A 139 -27.52 40.36 -4.63
CA VAL A 139 -27.85 41.60 -3.91
C VAL A 139 -27.92 42.75 -4.92
N PRO A 140 -29.04 43.50 -4.98
CA PRO A 140 -29.15 44.70 -5.79
C PRO A 140 -28.10 45.77 -5.41
N ALA A 141 -27.52 46.44 -6.41
CA ALA A 141 -26.45 47.43 -6.23
C ALA A 141 -26.84 48.57 -5.28
N GLU A 142 -28.14 48.89 -5.17
CA GLU A 142 -28.67 49.93 -4.30
C GLU A 142 -28.60 49.58 -2.81
N LEU A 143 -28.47 48.29 -2.47
CA LEU A 143 -28.42 47.75 -1.11
C LEU A 143 -27.01 47.30 -0.69
N ASP A 144 -26.13 47.02 -1.64
CA ASP A 144 -24.80 46.44 -1.42
C ASP A 144 -23.99 47.17 -0.34
N ALA A 145 -23.91 48.51 -0.42
CA ALA A 145 -23.16 49.33 0.55
C ALA A 145 -23.72 49.34 1.99
N ARG A 146 -24.90 48.77 2.23
CA ARG A 146 -25.59 48.74 3.54
C ARG A 146 -25.74 47.33 4.11
N LEU A 147 -25.27 46.31 3.40
CA LEU A 147 -25.40 44.91 3.79
C LEU A 147 -24.03 44.30 4.08
N MET A 148 -23.92 43.66 5.24
CA MET A 148 -22.80 42.76 5.52
C MET A 148 -23.12 41.37 5.00
N VAL A 149 -22.18 40.76 4.27
CA VAL A 149 -22.42 39.49 3.58
C VAL A 149 -21.64 38.35 4.23
N TYR A 150 -22.38 37.37 4.73
CA TYR A 150 -21.86 36.16 5.36
C TYR A 150 -22.38 34.90 4.67
N GLY A 151 -21.61 33.82 4.75
CA GLY A 151 -22.08 32.48 4.39
C GLY A 151 -22.06 31.56 5.61
N LEU A 152 -22.99 30.61 5.69
CA LEU A 152 -22.96 29.55 6.70
C LEU A 152 -22.26 28.31 6.15
N ALA A 153 -21.13 27.91 6.75
CA ALA A 153 -20.40 26.70 6.39
C ALA A 153 -21.15 25.45 6.87
N LEU A 154 -21.16 24.36 6.08
CA LEU A 154 -21.66 23.04 6.52
C LEU A 154 -21.05 22.60 7.86
N PRO A 155 -21.77 21.83 8.69
CA PRO A 155 -21.26 21.37 9.98
C PRO A 155 -20.04 20.45 9.80
N ARG A 156 -19.05 20.54 10.69
CA ARG A 156 -17.81 19.73 10.65
C ARG A 156 -17.28 19.42 12.05
N GLY A 157 -16.58 18.28 12.20
CA GLY A 157 -15.82 17.91 13.39
C GLY A 157 -16.65 17.99 14.68
N ALA A 158 -16.17 18.75 15.66
CA ALA A 158 -16.80 18.90 16.98
C ALA A 158 -18.26 19.40 16.93
N GLU A 159 -18.65 20.14 15.90
CA GLU A 159 -20.05 20.56 15.72
C GLU A 159 -20.95 19.35 15.44
N ILE A 160 -20.49 18.42 14.60
CA ILE A 160 -21.22 17.18 14.31
C ILE A 160 -21.23 16.28 15.55
N GLU A 161 -20.11 16.16 16.26
CA GLU A 161 -20.04 15.38 17.50
C GLU A 161 -21.02 15.88 18.55
N SER A 162 -21.10 17.20 18.75
CA SER A 162 -22.08 17.84 19.64
C SER A 162 -23.52 17.62 19.17
N PHE A 163 -23.77 17.74 17.86
CA PHE A 163 -25.08 17.49 17.28
C PHE A 163 -25.58 16.05 17.49
N ILE A 164 -24.69 15.06 17.33
CA ILE A 164 -24.98 13.64 17.56
C ILE A 164 -25.14 13.38 19.06
N GLY A 165 -24.17 13.80 19.88
CA GLY A 165 -24.12 13.52 21.32
C GLY A 165 -25.25 14.17 22.12
N SER A 166 -25.81 15.29 21.64
CA SER A 166 -26.99 15.92 22.25
C SER A 166 -28.30 15.15 22.03
N ARG A 167 -28.34 14.20 21.07
CA ARG A 167 -29.55 13.47 20.67
C ARG A 167 -29.48 11.96 20.88
N TYR A 168 -28.28 11.39 20.80
CA TYR A 168 -28.05 9.95 20.82
C TYR A 168 -26.99 9.56 21.85
N SER A 169 -27.19 8.42 22.51
CA SER A 169 -26.17 7.76 23.33
C SER A 169 -25.26 6.93 22.42
N VAL A 170 -23.99 7.32 22.31
CA VAL A 170 -22.99 6.69 21.41
C VAL A 170 -21.66 6.51 22.13
N ALA A 171 -20.95 5.41 21.87
CA ALA A 171 -19.59 5.21 22.37
C ALA A 171 -18.61 6.26 21.77
N PRO A 172 -17.64 6.80 22.52
CA PRO A 172 -16.75 7.87 22.04
C PRO A 172 -16.02 7.56 20.73
N ALA A 173 -15.52 6.33 20.57
CA ALA A 173 -14.84 5.91 19.34
C ALA A 173 -15.77 5.86 18.13
N LEU A 174 -17.02 5.44 18.32
CA LEU A 174 -18.03 5.40 17.26
C LEU A 174 -18.52 6.81 16.92
N LEU A 175 -18.66 7.69 17.92
CA LEU A 175 -19.04 9.10 17.72
C LEU A 175 -18.07 9.82 16.77
N GLN A 176 -16.77 9.65 16.97
CA GLN A 176 -15.75 10.23 16.09
C GLN A 176 -15.87 9.71 14.65
N ARG A 177 -16.06 8.39 14.48
CA ARG A 177 -16.24 7.78 13.14
C ARG A 177 -17.52 8.24 12.45
N LEU A 178 -18.62 8.35 13.19
CA LEU A 178 -19.88 8.88 12.67
C LEU A 178 -19.74 10.37 12.30
N ALA A 179 -19.03 11.16 13.12
CA ALA A 179 -18.79 12.56 12.80
C ALA A 179 -17.98 12.73 11.50
N VAL A 180 -16.96 11.89 11.29
CA VAL A 180 -16.20 11.84 10.02
C VAL A 180 -17.09 11.39 8.86
N ALA A 181 -17.91 10.35 9.06
CA ALA A 181 -18.83 9.86 8.03
C ALA A 181 -19.88 10.92 7.63
N CYS A 182 -20.44 11.63 8.59
CA CYS A 182 -21.39 12.73 8.38
C CYS A 182 -20.77 13.99 7.77
N GLY A 183 -19.44 14.14 7.79
CA GLY A 183 -18.76 15.28 7.19
C GLY A 183 -19.15 15.48 5.73
N GLY A 184 -19.57 16.70 5.37
CA GLY A 184 -20.07 17.03 4.03
C GLY A 184 -21.59 17.06 3.88
N LEU A 185 -22.34 16.62 4.90
CA LEU A 185 -23.80 16.69 4.94
C LEU A 185 -24.29 17.94 5.66
N SER A 186 -25.45 18.45 5.28
CA SER A 186 -26.20 19.43 6.06
C SER A 186 -26.73 18.83 7.36
N GLN A 187 -27.01 19.65 8.37
CA GLN A 187 -27.57 19.21 9.64
C GLN A 187 -28.90 18.45 9.47
N ALA A 188 -29.72 18.83 8.47
CA ALA A 188 -30.96 18.13 8.14
C ALA A 188 -30.70 16.72 7.57
N GLU A 189 -29.70 16.57 6.69
CA GLU A 189 -29.29 15.28 6.14
C GLU A 189 -28.66 14.38 7.19
N ILE A 190 -27.83 14.94 8.07
CA ILE A 190 -27.27 14.22 9.22
C ILE A 190 -28.41 13.70 10.09
N ARG A 191 -29.38 14.55 10.44
CA ARG A 191 -30.56 14.13 11.23
C ARG A 191 -31.32 13.00 10.58
N HIS A 192 -31.60 13.11 9.28
CA HIS A 192 -32.31 12.08 8.53
C HIS A 192 -31.54 10.75 8.51
N ALA A 193 -30.23 10.79 8.26
CA ALA A 193 -29.39 9.60 8.24
C ALA A 193 -29.31 8.90 9.61
N LEU A 194 -29.17 9.67 10.69
CA LEU A 194 -29.16 9.12 12.06
C LEU A 194 -30.53 8.59 12.47
N SER A 195 -31.62 9.23 12.05
CA SER A 195 -32.98 8.73 12.28
C SER A 195 -33.26 7.41 11.56
N LEU A 196 -32.66 7.19 10.38
CA LEU A 196 -32.74 5.90 9.69
C LEU A 196 -31.87 4.84 10.37
N ALA A 197 -30.73 5.25 10.93
CA ALA A 197 -29.83 4.36 11.67
C ALA A 197 -30.42 3.91 13.01
N ASP A 198 -31.17 4.76 13.70
CA ASP A 198 -31.90 4.41 14.93
C ASP A 198 -33.22 3.70 14.60
N THR A 199 -33.11 2.48 14.05
CA THR A 199 -34.24 1.72 13.52
C THR A 199 -35.34 1.44 14.56
N GLU A 200 -34.96 1.34 15.84
CA GLU A 200 -35.87 1.07 16.96
C GLU A 200 -36.30 2.33 17.72
N SER A 201 -35.86 3.53 17.30
CA SER A 201 -36.12 4.80 18.02
C SER A 201 -35.70 4.77 19.49
N THR A 202 -34.60 4.06 19.77
CA THR A 202 -34.09 3.84 21.14
C THR A 202 -33.21 4.99 21.62
N GLY A 203 -32.83 5.91 20.73
CA GLY A 203 -31.84 6.94 21.01
C GLY A 203 -30.42 6.40 21.18
N ARG A 204 -30.15 5.16 20.75
CA ARG A 204 -28.83 4.52 20.79
C ARG A 204 -28.36 4.19 19.38
N LEU A 205 -27.09 4.44 19.11
CA LEU A 205 -26.46 4.09 17.83
C LEU A 205 -25.36 3.07 18.04
N ASP A 206 -25.33 2.05 17.19
CA ASP A 206 -24.35 0.97 17.16
C ASP A 206 -23.45 1.07 15.90
N GLU A 207 -22.56 0.10 15.69
CA GLU A 207 -21.70 0.05 14.51
C GLU A 207 -22.49 -0.03 13.18
N GLY A 208 -23.71 -0.58 13.20
CA GLY A 208 -24.58 -0.67 12.02
C GLY A 208 -24.99 0.72 11.50
N ALA A 209 -25.06 1.72 12.39
CA ALA A 209 -25.37 3.10 12.04
C ALA A 209 -24.41 3.68 10.99
N LEU A 210 -23.13 3.28 11.03
CA LEU A 210 -22.12 3.79 10.11
C LEU A 210 -22.43 3.42 8.66
N ALA A 211 -22.86 2.18 8.41
CA ALA A 211 -23.22 1.72 7.06
C ALA A 211 -24.43 2.48 6.50
N VAL A 212 -25.42 2.76 7.36
CA VAL A 212 -26.61 3.55 6.98
C VAL A 212 -26.23 4.99 6.63
N VAL A 213 -25.40 5.62 7.46
CA VAL A 213 -24.92 6.99 7.24
C VAL A 213 -24.13 7.10 5.95
N LEU A 214 -23.19 6.17 5.69
CA LEU A 214 -22.41 6.16 4.45
C LEU A 214 -23.28 5.99 3.21
N LYS A 215 -24.26 5.09 3.25
CA LYS A 215 -25.23 4.90 2.17
C LYS A 215 -26.09 6.14 1.92
N GLN A 216 -26.53 6.83 2.97
CA GLN A 216 -27.26 8.09 2.83
C GLN A 216 -26.37 9.19 2.27
N LYS A 217 -25.11 9.25 2.69
CA LYS A 217 -24.12 10.20 2.18
C LYS A 217 -23.91 10.04 0.67
N GLU A 218 -23.75 8.81 0.19
CA GLU A 218 -23.64 8.51 -1.24
C GLU A 218 -24.83 9.04 -2.03
N GLN A 219 -26.06 8.83 -1.54
CA GLN A 219 -27.28 9.31 -2.18
C GLN A 219 -27.35 10.85 -2.21
N VAL A 220 -26.96 11.51 -1.12
CA VAL A 220 -26.93 12.99 -1.05
C VAL A 220 -25.92 13.56 -2.05
N ILE A 221 -24.72 13.00 -2.09
CA ILE A 221 -23.67 13.43 -3.02
C ILE A 221 -24.14 13.24 -4.47
N ALA A 222 -24.73 12.08 -4.79
CA ALA A 222 -25.21 11.77 -6.12
C ALA A 222 -26.37 12.67 -6.60
N LYS A 223 -27.26 13.14 -5.70
CA LYS A 223 -28.36 14.07 -6.04
C LYS A 223 -27.87 15.37 -6.66
N GLY A 224 -26.65 15.80 -6.33
CA GLY A 224 -26.03 17.00 -6.92
C GLY A 224 -25.70 16.86 -8.41
N GLY A 225 -25.63 15.63 -8.94
CA GLY A 225 -25.41 15.32 -10.35
C GLY A 225 -24.02 15.65 -10.90
N VAL A 226 -23.14 16.21 -10.08
CA VAL A 226 -21.79 16.69 -10.44
C VAL A 226 -20.69 15.98 -9.67
N LEU A 227 -20.98 15.57 -8.43
CA LEU A 227 -20.09 14.76 -7.60
C LEU A 227 -20.66 13.36 -7.43
N GLU A 228 -19.76 12.39 -7.41
CA GLU A 228 -20.07 10.99 -7.18
C GLU A 228 -19.07 10.41 -6.17
N MET A 229 -19.54 9.64 -5.21
CA MET A 229 -18.66 8.89 -4.31
C MET A 229 -18.31 7.56 -4.97
N VAL A 230 -17.02 7.29 -5.17
CA VAL A 230 -16.54 6.10 -5.88
C VAL A 230 -15.93 5.13 -4.87
N HIS A 231 -16.33 3.86 -4.94
CA HIS A 231 -15.71 2.80 -4.16
C HIS A 231 -14.37 2.40 -4.78
N ALA A 232 -13.30 2.49 -3.98
CA ALA A 232 -11.94 2.16 -4.37
C ALA A 232 -11.46 0.91 -3.62
N GLU A 233 -11.66 -0.28 -4.21
CA GLU A 233 -11.17 -1.55 -3.66
C GLU A 233 -9.84 -2.01 -4.27
N LEU A 234 -9.29 -1.23 -5.21
CA LEU A 234 -8.07 -1.59 -5.92
C LEU A 234 -6.84 -1.49 -5.02
N LYS A 235 -5.96 -2.50 -5.07
CA LYS A 235 -4.64 -2.47 -4.42
C LYS A 235 -3.57 -1.88 -5.35
N VAL A 236 -2.50 -1.35 -4.77
CA VAL A 236 -1.36 -0.76 -5.51
C VAL A 236 -0.72 -1.78 -6.47
N ASP A 237 -0.64 -3.04 -6.05
CA ASP A 237 -0.06 -4.15 -6.81
C ASP A 237 -0.90 -4.58 -8.03
N GLU A 238 -2.12 -4.07 -8.15
CA GLU A 238 -3.03 -4.35 -9.27
C GLU A 238 -2.94 -3.32 -10.41
N ILE A 239 -1.97 -2.40 -10.33
CA ILE A 239 -1.56 -1.53 -11.44
C ILE A 239 -0.16 -1.95 -11.86
N GLY A 240 0.07 -2.27 -13.13
CA GLY A 240 1.41 -2.52 -13.67
C GLY A 240 2.16 -1.21 -13.94
N GLY A 241 3.47 -1.17 -13.66
CA GLY A 241 4.31 0.00 -13.93
C GLY A 241 4.05 1.22 -13.05
N LEU A 242 4.32 2.41 -13.60
CA LEU A 242 4.14 3.74 -12.97
C LEU A 242 4.94 3.92 -11.67
N ARG A 243 6.16 3.37 -11.62
CA ARG A 243 6.96 3.29 -10.40
C ARG A 243 7.23 4.65 -9.74
N ASN A 244 7.65 5.66 -10.50
CA ASN A 244 7.92 6.99 -9.95
C ASN A 244 6.68 7.61 -9.33
N LEU A 245 5.54 7.46 -10.02
CA LEU A 245 4.26 7.96 -9.54
C LEU A 245 3.84 7.24 -8.25
N LYS A 246 3.95 5.90 -8.19
CA LYS A 246 3.64 5.11 -6.99
C LYS A 246 4.50 5.51 -5.80
N GLU A 247 5.81 5.53 -5.96
CA GLU A 247 6.74 5.94 -4.89
C GLU A 247 6.47 7.37 -4.42
N TRP A 248 6.13 8.26 -5.35
CA TRP A 248 5.74 9.63 -5.03
C TRP A 248 4.45 9.67 -4.20
N LEU A 249 3.42 8.92 -4.59
CA LEU A 249 2.13 8.82 -3.88
C LEU A 249 2.30 8.20 -2.49
N GLU A 250 3.07 7.13 -2.35
CA GLU A 250 3.35 6.48 -1.05
C GLU A 250 3.97 7.44 -0.03
N ARG A 251 4.86 8.34 -0.47
CA ARG A 251 5.40 9.39 0.41
C ARG A 251 4.31 10.36 0.87
N ARG A 252 3.33 10.67 0.02
CA ARG A 252 2.22 11.58 0.36
C ARG A 252 1.20 10.87 1.24
N ALA A 253 1.02 9.56 1.08
CA ALA A 253 0.21 8.75 1.98
C ALA A 253 0.70 8.86 3.42
N LYS A 254 2.02 8.82 3.64
CA LYS A 254 2.63 9.01 4.98
C LYS A 254 2.28 10.38 5.57
N VAL A 255 2.35 11.45 4.76
CA VAL A 255 1.97 12.80 5.19
C VAL A 255 0.47 12.88 5.50
N MET A 256 -0.38 12.34 4.64
CA MET A 256 -1.84 12.34 4.81
C MET A 256 -2.27 11.56 6.07
N SER A 257 -1.60 10.46 6.39
CA SER A 257 -1.88 9.66 7.59
C SER A 257 -1.51 10.36 8.90
N ARG A 258 -0.62 11.37 8.85
CA ARG A 258 -0.07 12.09 10.02
C ARG A 258 -0.24 13.59 9.90
N LEU A 259 -1.36 14.05 9.34
CA LEU A 259 -1.60 15.48 9.07
C LEU A 259 -1.36 16.41 10.27
N PRO A 260 -1.80 16.09 11.51
CA PRO A 260 -1.53 16.96 12.67
C PRO A 260 -0.03 17.10 13.00
N GLU A 261 0.71 15.99 12.98
CA GLU A 261 2.16 15.98 13.20
C GLU A 261 2.89 16.71 12.07
N ALA A 262 2.50 16.45 10.83
CA ALA A 262 3.04 17.10 9.64
C ALA A 262 2.86 18.63 9.72
N ALA A 263 1.67 19.09 10.12
CA ALA A 263 1.39 20.52 10.32
C ALA A 263 2.25 21.12 11.43
N SER A 264 2.44 20.41 12.56
CA SER A 264 3.32 20.86 13.65
C SER A 264 4.80 20.96 13.23
N PHE A 265 5.24 20.13 12.27
CA PHE A 265 6.57 20.18 11.68
C PHE A 265 6.72 21.24 10.57
N GLY A 266 5.62 21.91 10.18
CA GLY A 266 5.61 22.90 9.09
C GLY A 266 5.46 22.30 7.69
N VAL A 267 5.13 21.02 7.56
CA VAL A 267 4.79 20.39 6.27
C VAL A 267 3.39 20.82 5.86
N GLN A 268 3.27 21.39 4.67
CA GLN A 268 1.97 21.73 4.09
C GLN A 268 1.24 20.46 3.62
N PRO A 269 -0.09 20.38 3.79
CA PRO A 269 -0.88 19.27 3.24
C PRO A 269 -0.69 19.16 1.72
N PRO A 270 -0.49 17.94 1.18
CA PRO A 270 -0.41 17.72 -0.26
C PRO A 270 -1.65 18.27 -0.99
N LYS A 271 -1.44 19.01 -2.08
CA LYS A 271 -2.52 19.64 -2.85
C LYS A 271 -3.10 18.71 -3.88
N GLY A 272 -2.25 17.97 -4.59
CA GLY A 272 -2.70 17.14 -5.70
C GLY A 272 -1.65 16.88 -6.77
N VAL A 273 -2.04 16.06 -7.73
CA VAL A 273 -1.24 15.64 -8.88
C VAL A 273 -2.04 15.74 -10.16
N LEU A 274 -1.40 16.22 -11.23
CA LEU A 274 -1.93 16.15 -12.60
C LEU A 274 -1.22 15.01 -13.33
N ILE A 275 -1.99 14.09 -13.90
CA ILE A 275 -1.49 12.92 -14.61
C ILE A 275 -1.92 13.05 -16.07
N ALA A 276 -0.99 13.44 -16.92
CA ALA A 276 -1.23 13.63 -18.34
C ALA A 276 -0.57 12.51 -19.16
N GLY A 277 -1.16 12.08 -20.27
CA GLY A 277 -0.49 11.11 -21.15
C GLY A 277 -1.44 10.27 -21.98
N MET A 278 -0.91 9.22 -22.62
CA MET A 278 -1.67 8.43 -23.60
C MET A 278 -2.91 7.76 -22.99
N PRO A 279 -4.07 7.74 -23.67
CA PRO A 279 -5.25 7.02 -23.22
C PRO A 279 -4.94 5.52 -23.11
N GLY A 280 -5.62 4.82 -22.20
CA GLY A 280 -5.40 3.39 -21.98
C GLY A 280 -4.18 3.00 -21.12
N CYS A 281 -3.38 3.97 -20.66
CA CYS A 281 -2.21 3.71 -19.80
C CYS A 281 -2.47 3.82 -18.27
N GLY A 282 -3.69 3.54 -17.83
CA GLY A 282 -4.00 3.42 -16.39
C GLY A 282 -4.14 4.73 -15.59
N LYS A 283 -4.17 5.90 -16.23
CA LYS A 283 -4.31 7.21 -15.54
C LYS A 283 -5.51 7.25 -14.58
N SER A 284 -6.70 6.89 -15.01
CA SER A 284 -7.90 6.88 -14.17
C SER A 284 -7.85 5.83 -13.05
N LEU A 285 -7.13 4.72 -13.24
CA LEU A 285 -6.94 3.70 -12.20
C LEU A 285 -6.08 4.23 -11.04
N THR A 286 -5.12 5.13 -11.31
CA THR A 286 -4.27 5.71 -10.27
C THR A 286 -5.08 6.49 -9.23
N ALA A 287 -6.21 7.10 -9.60
CA ALA A 287 -7.08 7.79 -8.66
C ALA A 287 -7.70 6.83 -7.64
N LYS A 288 -8.19 5.67 -8.12
CA LYS A 288 -8.75 4.61 -7.26
C LYS A 288 -7.68 4.06 -6.31
N VAL A 289 -6.49 3.75 -6.85
CA VAL A 289 -5.38 3.27 -6.03
C VAL A 289 -4.92 4.31 -5.01
N THR A 290 -4.90 5.59 -5.35
CA THR A 290 -4.49 6.65 -4.40
C THR A 290 -5.45 6.74 -3.23
N ALA A 291 -6.76 6.69 -3.46
CA ALA A 291 -7.75 6.71 -2.39
C ALA A 291 -7.60 5.50 -1.45
N SER A 292 -7.41 4.31 -2.02
CA SER A 292 -7.12 3.07 -1.28
C SER A 292 -5.82 3.18 -0.48
N LEU A 293 -4.74 3.66 -1.09
CA LEU A 293 -3.43 3.87 -0.46
C LEU A 293 -3.48 4.88 0.68
N PHE A 294 -4.29 5.93 0.55
CA PHE A 294 -4.44 6.96 1.58
C PHE A 294 -5.43 6.55 2.67
N GLY A 295 -6.26 5.54 2.43
CA GLY A 295 -7.38 5.17 3.31
C GLY A 295 -8.46 6.26 3.38
N LEU A 296 -8.66 7.00 2.29
CA LEU A 296 -9.55 8.17 2.23
C LEU A 296 -10.69 7.98 1.21
N PRO A 297 -11.84 8.64 1.42
CA PRO A 297 -12.95 8.59 0.47
C PRO A 297 -12.56 9.20 -0.88
N LEU A 298 -13.02 8.58 -1.96
CA LEU A 298 -12.82 9.04 -3.34
C LEU A 298 -14.08 9.74 -3.86
N LEU A 299 -13.94 11.01 -4.22
CA LEU A 299 -14.99 11.81 -4.84
C LEU A 299 -14.62 12.04 -6.30
N ARG A 300 -15.47 11.65 -7.25
CA ARG A 300 -15.32 11.96 -8.67
C ARG A 300 -16.12 13.20 -9.02
N LEU A 301 -15.48 14.18 -9.64
CA LEU A 301 -16.09 15.38 -10.20
C LEU A 301 -16.27 15.22 -11.70
N ASP A 302 -17.52 15.21 -12.17
CA ASP A 302 -17.83 15.15 -13.60
C ASP A 302 -17.86 16.58 -14.19
N ILE A 303 -16.77 16.98 -14.85
CA ILE A 303 -16.69 18.27 -15.53
C ILE A 303 -17.60 18.34 -16.77
N GLY A 304 -17.86 17.23 -17.44
CA GLY A 304 -18.75 17.21 -18.60
C GLY A 304 -20.17 17.61 -18.22
N SER A 305 -20.66 17.11 -17.07
CA SER A 305 -21.97 17.47 -16.52
C SER A 305 -22.12 18.96 -16.20
N LEU A 306 -21.01 19.62 -15.80
CA LEU A 306 -20.98 21.05 -15.46
C LEU A 306 -21.19 21.95 -16.67
N LEU A 307 -20.71 21.54 -17.86
CA LEU A 307 -20.77 22.37 -19.08
C LEU A 307 -22.08 22.20 -19.87
N GLY A 308 -22.87 21.14 -19.59
CA GLY A 308 -24.02 20.75 -20.42
C GLY A 308 -25.39 21.36 -20.05
N LYS A 309 -25.53 22.02 -18.89
CA LYS A 309 -26.83 22.53 -18.40
C LYS A 309 -26.70 23.97 -17.92
N TYR A 310 -27.27 24.91 -18.69
CA TYR A 310 -27.48 26.32 -18.39
C TYR A 310 -26.29 27.09 -17.76
N VAL A 311 -25.74 28.01 -18.54
CA VAL A 311 -24.57 28.86 -18.28
C VAL A 311 -24.44 29.47 -16.86
N GLY A 312 -25.55 29.74 -16.16
CA GLY A 312 -25.55 30.28 -14.79
C GLY A 312 -25.61 29.21 -13.67
N GLU A 313 -26.09 28.00 -13.94
CA GLU A 313 -26.16 26.92 -12.95
C GLU A 313 -24.80 26.22 -12.79
N SER A 314 -23.99 26.18 -13.85
CA SER A 314 -22.67 25.55 -13.88
C SER A 314 -21.71 26.08 -12.80
N GLU A 315 -21.64 27.40 -12.58
CA GLU A 315 -20.74 28.01 -11.59
C GLU A 315 -21.18 27.73 -10.16
N HIS A 316 -22.49 27.85 -9.91
CA HIS A 316 -23.05 27.51 -8.61
C HIS A 316 -22.84 26.04 -8.26
N ASN A 317 -23.03 25.14 -9.23
CA ASN A 317 -22.83 23.71 -9.04
C ASN A 317 -21.35 23.36 -8.78
N MET A 318 -20.41 23.99 -9.49
CA MET A 318 -18.97 23.83 -9.24
C MET A 318 -18.58 24.31 -7.83
N ARG A 319 -19.05 25.50 -7.43
CA ARG A 319 -18.82 26.06 -6.09
C ARG A 319 -19.34 25.13 -4.99
N ARG A 320 -20.59 24.66 -5.14
CA ARG A 320 -21.22 23.72 -4.23
C ARG A 320 -20.42 22.41 -4.14
N ALA A 321 -20.02 21.85 -5.28
CA ALA A 321 -19.22 20.62 -5.32
C ALA A 321 -17.89 20.76 -4.56
N LEU A 322 -17.11 21.81 -4.84
CA LEU A 322 -15.82 22.01 -4.15
C LEU A 322 -16.01 22.26 -2.64
N GLN A 323 -17.04 23.00 -2.23
CA GLN A 323 -17.37 23.21 -0.82
C GLN A 323 -17.76 21.91 -0.11
N THR A 324 -18.51 21.03 -0.79
CA THR A 324 -18.85 19.69 -0.30
C THR A 324 -17.57 18.84 -0.16
N ALA A 325 -16.67 18.85 -1.15
CA ALA A 325 -15.41 18.13 -1.06
C ALA A 325 -14.54 18.61 0.12
N GLU A 326 -14.46 19.93 0.35
CA GLU A 326 -13.79 20.48 1.54
C GLU A 326 -14.46 20.07 2.85
N ALA A 327 -15.77 19.90 2.86
CA ALA A 327 -16.50 19.47 4.05
C ALA A 327 -16.33 17.98 4.38
N ILE A 328 -16.00 17.18 3.37
CA ILE A 328 -15.68 15.75 3.50
C ILE A 328 -14.21 15.54 3.89
N SER A 329 -13.36 16.58 3.81
CA SER A 329 -11.93 16.50 4.09
C SER A 329 -11.60 15.80 5.44
N PRO A 330 -10.59 14.90 5.49
CA PRO A 330 -9.65 14.54 4.42
C PRO A 330 -10.24 13.61 3.35
N CYS A 331 -10.00 13.90 2.07
CA CYS A 331 -10.54 13.12 0.95
C CYS A 331 -9.67 13.22 -0.32
N VAL A 332 -9.92 12.34 -1.28
CA VAL A 332 -9.35 12.41 -2.64
C VAL A 332 -10.40 12.91 -3.61
N LEU A 333 -10.11 13.99 -4.33
CA LEU A 333 -10.97 14.53 -5.39
C LEU A 333 -10.40 14.16 -6.76
N TRP A 334 -11.06 13.25 -7.46
CA TRP A 334 -10.70 12.83 -8.82
C TRP A 334 -11.47 13.63 -9.87
N ILE A 335 -10.72 14.24 -10.77
CA ILE A 335 -11.21 14.95 -11.93
C ILE A 335 -10.71 14.20 -13.17
N ASP A 336 -11.63 13.56 -13.90
CA ASP A 336 -11.26 12.78 -15.07
C ASP A 336 -11.33 13.63 -16.35
N GLU A 337 -10.37 13.44 -17.25
CA GLU A 337 -10.34 14.06 -18.59
C GLU A 337 -10.50 15.58 -18.53
N LEU A 338 -9.67 16.23 -17.71
CA LEU A 338 -9.72 17.68 -17.46
C LEU A 338 -9.63 18.50 -18.76
N GLU A 339 -9.01 17.98 -19.82
CA GLU A 339 -8.98 18.59 -21.14
C GLU A 339 -10.35 18.79 -21.78
N LYS A 340 -11.34 17.94 -21.45
CA LYS A 340 -12.72 18.07 -21.96
C LYS A 340 -13.37 19.36 -21.49
N ALA A 341 -12.90 19.93 -20.37
CA ALA A 341 -13.31 21.25 -19.91
C ALA A 341 -13.00 22.35 -20.95
N PHE A 342 -11.98 22.15 -21.78
CA PHE A 342 -11.36 23.19 -22.62
C PHE A 342 -11.60 22.99 -24.11
N VAL A 343 -12.35 21.95 -24.50
CA VAL A 343 -12.73 21.71 -25.90
C VAL A 343 -13.52 22.92 -26.40
N GLY A 344 -12.95 23.64 -27.37
CA GLY A 344 -13.54 24.87 -27.94
C GLY A 344 -12.84 26.18 -27.55
N MET A 345 -11.86 26.19 -26.63
CA MET A 345 -11.12 27.42 -26.27
C MET A 345 -10.18 27.93 -27.37
N GLY A 346 -9.85 27.11 -28.38
CA GLY A 346 -9.04 27.51 -29.53
C GLY A 346 -9.79 28.31 -30.61
N ALA A 347 -11.13 28.37 -30.53
CA ALA A 347 -11.93 29.27 -31.35
C ALA A 347 -12.05 30.63 -30.63
N ALA A 348 -12.06 31.73 -31.37
CA ALA A 348 -12.08 33.12 -30.84
C ALA A 348 -13.23 33.45 -29.86
N ASN A 349 -14.17 32.52 -29.65
CA ASN A 349 -15.29 32.59 -28.71
C ASN A 349 -15.20 31.46 -27.68
N ALA A 350 -14.08 31.31 -26.97
CA ALA A 350 -14.08 30.53 -25.73
C ALA A 350 -15.25 31.04 -24.88
N SER A 351 -16.16 30.13 -24.48
CA SER A 351 -17.27 30.50 -23.59
C SER A 351 -16.66 31.13 -22.35
N GLU A 352 -16.83 32.45 -22.17
CA GLU A 352 -16.32 33.25 -21.05
C GLU A 352 -16.52 32.56 -19.68
N VAL A 353 -17.57 31.75 -19.63
CA VAL A 353 -18.04 30.93 -18.52
C VAL A 353 -17.03 29.84 -18.17
N THR A 354 -16.49 29.11 -19.14
CA THR A 354 -15.47 28.07 -18.93
C THR A 354 -14.19 28.66 -18.33
N SER A 355 -13.76 29.82 -18.83
CA SER A 355 -12.59 30.53 -18.28
C SER A 355 -12.83 30.99 -16.85
N ARG A 356 -14.03 31.49 -16.53
CA ARG A 356 -14.40 31.87 -15.15
C ARG A 356 -14.44 30.67 -14.21
N LEU A 357 -15.02 29.55 -14.63
CA LEU A 357 -15.06 28.29 -13.86
C LEU A 357 -13.65 27.80 -13.55
N LEU A 358 -12.77 27.80 -14.56
CA LEU A 358 -11.37 27.41 -14.37
C LEU A 358 -10.63 28.34 -13.42
N GLY A 359 -10.81 29.66 -13.59
CA GLY A 359 -10.22 30.65 -12.70
C GLY A 359 -10.61 30.40 -11.25
N TYR A 360 -11.90 30.11 -11.01
CA TYR A 360 -12.38 29.75 -9.68
C TYR A 360 -11.75 28.45 -9.15
N PHE A 361 -11.73 27.37 -9.95
CA PHE A 361 -11.11 26.10 -9.56
C PHE A 361 -9.62 26.25 -9.21
N LEU A 362 -8.88 27.00 -10.02
CA LEU A 362 -7.47 27.28 -9.77
C LEU A 362 -7.28 28.05 -8.45
N THR A 363 -8.05 29.12 -8.24
CA THR A 363 -8.02 29.89 -6.99
C THR A 363 -8.33 29.00 -5.78
N TRP A 364 -9.37 28.17 -5.88
CA TRP A 364 -9.71 27.19 -4.85
C TRP A 364 -8.54 26.21 -4.57
N MET A 365 -7.88 25.67 -5.60
CA MET A 365 -6.70 24.80 -5.42
C MET A 365 -5.56 25.46 -4.63
N GLN A 366 -5.44 26.79 -4.68
CA GLN A 366 -4.44 27.54 -3.91
C GLN A 366 -4.89 27.86 -2.49
N GLU A 367 -6.16 28.21 -2.31
CA GLU A 367 -6.71 28.76 -1.07
C GLU A 367 -7.39 27.72 -0.18
N LYS A 368 -7.62 26.49 -0.67
CA LYS A 368 -8.31 25.44 0.07
C LYS A 368 -7.64 25.20 1.43
N SER A 369 -8.45 25.28 2.48
CA SER A 369 -8.01 25.04 3.86
C SER A 369 -8.12 23.56 4.26
N GLY A 370 -9.00 22.80 3.59
CA GLY A 370 -9.14 21.36 3.80
C GLY A 370 -8.01 20.55 3.16
N ALA A 371 -7.68 19.43 3.79
CA ALA A 371 -6.84 18.37 3.25
C ALA A 371 -7.57 17.57 2.14
N VAL A 372 -7.91 18.24 1.04
CA VAL A 372 -8.47 17.63 -0.17
C VAL A 372 -7.34 17.37 -1.16
N PHE A 373 -7.04 16.11 -1.46
CA PHE A 373 -5.99 15.76 -2.42
C PHE A 373 -6.58 15.62 -3.82
N THR A 374 -6.24 16.52 -4.74
CA THR A 374 -6.83 16.54 -6.09
C THR A 374 -6.02 15.71 -7.08
N ILE A 375 -6.65 14.75 -7.74
CA ILE A 375 -6.06 13.99 -8.85
C ILE A 375 -6.78 14.39 -10.12
N ALA A 376 -6.08 15.09 -11.01
CA ALA A 376 -6.59 15.41 -12.34
C ALA A 376 -5.94 14.48 -13.36
N THR A 377 -6.74 13.89 -14.26
CA THR A 377 -6.22 13.14 -15.41
C THR A 377 -6.41 13.96 -16.68
N ALA A 378 -5.48 13.83 -17.63
CA ALA A 378 -5.66 14.37 -18.97
C ALA A 378 -5.10 13.45 -20.05
N ASN A 379 -5.81 13.27 -21.17
CA ASN A 379 -5.29 12.53 -22.31
C ASN A 379 -4.47 13.41 -23.27
N ASP A 380 -4.79 14.70 -23.32
CA ASP A 380 -4.14 15.67 -24.20
C ASP A 380 -3.62 16.86 -23.40
N ILE A 381 -2.29 16.94 -23.24
CA ILE A 381 -1.65 18.05 -22.53
C ILE A 381 -1.61 19.35 -23.35
N THR A 382 -1.69 19.26 -24.68
CA THR A 382 -1.66 20.44 -25.56
C THR A 382 -2.96 21.23 -25.49
N ALA A 383 -4.06 20.56 -25.12
CA ALA A 383 -5.35 21.19 -24.86
C ALA A 383 -5.45 21.88 -23.50
N LEU A 384 -4.47 21.67 -22.60
CA LEU A 384 -4.50 22.27 -21.26
C LEU A 384 -3.96 23.71 -21.27
N PRO A 385 -4.63 24.64 -20.57
CA PRO A 385 -4.12 26.00 -20.40
C PRO A 385 -2.79 26.00 -19.61
N PRO A 386 -1.80 26.83 -20.00
CA PRO A 386 -0.49 26.91 -19.32
C PRO A 386 -0.58 27.23 -17.83
N GLU A 387 -1.67 27.86 -17.38
CA GLU A 387 -1.96 28.19 -15.98
C GLU A 387 -2.03 26.95 -15.08
N LEU A 388 -2.51 25.80 -15.60
CA LEU A 388 -2.54 24.52 -14.88
C LEU A 388 -1.16 23.90 -14.73
N LEU A 389 -0.24 24.22 -15.65
CA LEU A 389 1.10 23.64 -15.69
C LEU A 389 2.09 24.37 -14.75
N ARG A 390 1.67 25.46 -14.11
CA ARG A 390 2.53 26.22 -13.19
C ARG A 390 2.66 25.49 -11.84
N LYS A 391 3.91 25.33 -11.40
CA LYS A 391 4.24 24.77 -10.08
C LYS A 391 3.56 25.59 -8.97
N GLY A 392 2.91 24.90 -8.03
CA GLY A 392 2.19 25.50 -6.89
C GLY A 392 0.66 25.37 -6.97
N ARG A 393 0.10 24.93 -8.10
CA ARG A 393 -1.31 24.50 -8.26
C ARG A 393 -1.43 23.01 -7.95
N PHE A 394 -0.73 22.20 -8.73
CA PHE A 394 -0.43 20.81 -8.41
C PHE A 394 0.98 20.73 -7.81
N ASP A 395 1.19 19.76 -6.93
CA ASP A 395 2.50 19.50 -6.33
C ASP A 395 3.46 18.90 -7.36
N GLU A 396 2.92 18.08 -8.26
CA GLU A 396 3.66 17.45 -9.34
C GLU A 396 2.78 17.22 -10.58
N ILE A 397 3.42 17.20 -11.75
CA ILE A 397 2.77 16.86 -13.02
C ILE A 397 3.50 15.67 -13.62
N PHE A 398 2.80 14.54 -13.66
CA PHE A 398 3.33 13.31 -14.21
C PHE A 398 2.89 13.11 -15.66
N TYR A 399 3.83 12.70 -16.50
CA TYR A 399 3.57 12.21 -17.84
C TYR A 399 3.56 10.68 -17.86
N VAL A 400 2.50 10.11 -18.41
CA VAL A 400 2.32 8.67 -18.59
C VAL A 400 2.46 8.32 -20.07
N GLY A 401 3.57 7.68 -20.41
CA GLY A 401 3.86 7.19 -21.76
C GLY A 401 3.29 5.80 -22.03
N PHE A 402 3.77 5.19 -23.12
CA PHE A 402 3.56 3.77 -23.37
C PHE A 402 4.38 2.92 -22.38
N PRO A 403 3.86 1.77 -21.94
CA PRO A 403 4.57 0.90 -21.01
C PRO A 403 5.82 0.31 -21.67
N ASP A 404 6.92 0.26 -20.91
CA ASP A 404 8.13 -0.44 -21.32
C ASP A 404 7.99 -1.98 -21.26
N THR A 405 9.03 -2.71 -21.63
CA THR A 405 8.97 -4.19 -21.66
C THR A 405 8.68 -4.79 -20.28
N ALA A 406 9.31 -4.28 -19.22
CA ALA A 406 9.09 -4.81 -17.86
C ALA A 406 7.68 -4.49 -17.37
N GLU A 407 7.19 -3.27 -17.66
CA GLU A 407 5.83 -2.88 -17.34
C GLU A 407 4.79 -3.71 -18.12
N ARG A 408 5.05 -4.03 -19.39
CA ARG A 408 4.17 -4.92 -20.18
C ARG A 408 4.08 -6.31 -19.58
N VAL A 409 5.20 -6.89 -19.11
CA VAL A 409 5.18 -8.18 -18.38
C VAL A 409 4.29 -8.10 -17.15
N ASP A 410 4.43 -7.05 -16.34
CA ASP A 410 3.61 -6.86 -15.14
C ASP A 410 2.13 -6.67 -15.48
N ILE A 411 1.81 -5.90 -16.51
CA ILE A 411 0.44 -5.68 -16.99
C ILE A 411 -0.18 -7.00 -17.46
N LEU A 412 0.50 -7.77 -18.31
CA LEU A 412 0.04 -9.08 -18.78
C LEU A 412 -0.23 -10.02 -17.60
N ARG A 413 0.70 -10.07 -16.64
CA ARG A 413 0.57 -10.88 -15.41
C ARG A 413 -0.68 -10.52 -14.61
N ILE A 414 -0.95 -9.23 -14.43
CA ILE A 414 -2.13 -8.74 -13.69
C ILE A 414 -3.42 -9.14 -14.42
N HIS A 415 -3.50 -8.91 -15.72
CA HIS A 415 -4.71 -9.22 -16.49
C HIS A 415 -5.00 -10.73 -16.57
N LEU A 416 -3.96 -11.57 -16.66
CA LEU A 416 -4.10 -13.04 -16.60
C LEU A 416 -4.63 -13.51 -15.23
N ARG A 417 -4.04 -13.00 -14.13
CA ARG A 417 -4.51 -13.31 -12.76
C ARG A 417 -5.96 -12.92 -12.53
N ARG A 418 -6.38 -11.75 -13.02
CA ARG A 418 -7.78 -11.28 -12.94
C ARG A 418 -8.76 -12.20 -13.67
N ARG A 419 -8.29 -13.00 -14.64
CA ARG A 419 -9.08 -13.98 -15.41
C ARG A 419 -8.86 -15.41 -14.92
N HIS A 420 -8.34 -15.55 -13.69
CA HIS A 420 -8.06 -16.83 -13.05
C HIS A 420 -7.10 -17.74 -13.84
N GLN A 421 -6.22 -17.14 -14.64
CA GLN A 421 -5.17 -17.86 -15.37
C GLN A 421 -3.85 -17.75 -14.61
N ASN A 422 -3.07 -18.83 -14.59
CA ASN A 422 -1.74 -18.81 -14.00
C ASN A 422 -0.74 -18.18 -14.97
N PRO A 423 -0.11 -17.04 -14.65
CA PRO A 423 0.83 -16.39 -15.56
C PRO A 423 2.08 -17.23 -15.86
N ASP A 424 2.45 -18.13 -14.94
CA ASP A 424 3.64 -18.98 -15.09
C ASP A 424 3.48 -20.07 -16.16
N ASP A 425 2.26 -20.26 -16.68
CA ASP A 425 1.97 -21.19 -17.79
C ASP A 425 2.35 -20.58 -19.16
N PHE A 426 2.71 -19.29 -19.20
CA PHE A 426 2.98 -18.54 -20.43
C PHE A 426 4.38 -17.89 -20.40
N ASP A 427 5.01 -17.78 -21.57
CA ASP A 427 6.23 -16.99 -21.75
C ASP A 427 5.87 -15.50 -21.84
N LEU A 428 5.78 -14.84 -20.68
CA LEU A 428 5.39 -13.43 -20.62
C LEU A 428 6.40 -12.48 -21.26
N ASP A 429 7.68 -12.86 -21.32
CA ASP A 429 8.72 -12.06 -21.97
C ASP A 429 8.49 -12.04 -23.49
N ASP A 430 8.21 -13.21 -24.11
CA ASP A 430 7.87 -13.29 -25.54
C ASP A 430 6.58 -12.51 -25.86
N LEU A 431 5.54 -12.64 -25.04
CA LEU A 431 4.29 -11.90 -25.20
C LEU A 431 4.52 -10.38 -25.06
N ALA A 432 5.31 -9.95 -24.08
CA ALA A 432 5.63 -8.53 -23.87
C ALA A 432 6.45 -7.93 -25.02
N GLU A 433 7.33 -8.71 -25.66
CA GLU A 433 8.04 -8.29 -26.88
C GLU A 433 7.10 -8.05 -28.06
N ARG A 434 6.07 -8.90 -28.19
CA ARG A 434 5.02 -8.79 -29.23
C ARG A 434 4.06 -7.63 -28.98
N CYS A 435 3.78 -7.29 -27.73
CA CYS A 435 2.93 -6.16 -27.33
C CYS A 435 3.62 -4.78 -27.44
N ARG A 436 4.62 -4.60 -28.31
CA ARG A 436 5.30 -3.31 -28.45
C ARG A 436 4.32 -2.22 -28.90
N GLY A 437 4.32 -1.09 -28.19
CA GLY A 437 3.44 0.04 -28.52
C GLY A 437 1.99 -0.16 -28.10
N TYR A 438 1.69 -1.25 -27.39
CA TYR A 438 0.40 -1.48 -26.76
C TYR A 438 0.28 -0.61 -25.52
N THR A 439 -0.94 -0.16 -25.26
CA THR A 439 -1.35 0.38 -23.96
C THR A 439 -1.79 -0.75 -23.03
N GLY A 440 -2.04 -0.43 -21.76
CA GLY A 440 -2.66 -1.37 -20.83
C GLY A 440 -4.01 -1.89 -21.33
N ALA A 441 -4.80 -0.99 -21.92
CA ALA A 441 -6.09 -1.32 -22.53
C ALA A 441 -5.97 -2.25 -23.75
N ASP A 442 -4.95 -2.05 -24.61
CA ASP A 442 -4.73 -2.92 -25.78
C ASP A 442 -4.38 -4.34 -25.34
N MET A 443 -3.51 -4.49 -24.33
CA MET A 443 -3.15 -5.80 -23.77
C MET A 443 -4.34 -6.48 -23.09
N GLU A 444 -5.15 -5.73 -22.34
CA GLU A 444 -6.40 -6.23 -21.77
C GLU A 444 -7.35 -6.75 -22.84
N ASN A 445 -7.51 -5.99 -23.94
CA ASN A 445 -8.37 -6.37 -25.05
C ASN A 445 -7.87 -7.64 -25.75
N ALA A 446 -6.57 -7.76 -26.02
CA ALA A 446 -5.98 -8.95 -26.62
C ALA A 446 -6.17 -10.20 -25.73
N ILE A 447 -5.99 -10.08 -24.42
CA ILE A 447 -6.25 -11.19 -23.48
C ILE A 447 -7.75 -11.56 -23.47
N ASN A 448 -8.64 -10.57 -23.49
CA ASN A 448 -10.08 -10.82 -23.56
C ASN A 448 -10.47 -11.60 -24.82
N GLU A 449 -9.95 -11.20 -25.99
CA GLU A 449 -10.22 -11.87 -27.26
C GLU A 449 -9.68 -13.32 -27.26
N ALA A 450 -8.48 -13.52 -26.71
CA ALA A 450 -7.90 -14.85 -26.55
C ALA A 450 -8.76 -15.75 -25.63
N MET A 451 -9.28 -15.20 -24.53
CA MET A 451 -10.20 -15.91 -23.63
C MET A 451 -11.51 -16.30 -24.32
N VAL A 452 -12.11 -15.38 -25.08
CA VAL A 452 -13.34 -15.63 -25.85
C VAL A 452 -13.08 -16.74 -26.87
N THR A 453 -11.98 -16.66 -27.62
CA THR A 453 -11.61 -17.67 -28.62
C THR A 453 -11.42 -19.05 -28.00
N ALA A 454 -10.67 -19.14 -26.89
CA ALA A 454 -10.45 -20.40 -26.19
C ALA A 454 -11.77 -21.01 -25.68
N PHE A 455 -12.64 -20.17 -25.10
CA PHE A 455 -13.95 -20.59 -24.60
C PHE A 455 -14.86 -21.11 -25.72
N VAL A 456 -14.95 -20.39 -26.85
CA VAL A 456 -15.75 -20.81 -28.03
C VAL A 456 -15.24 -22.13 -28.60
N ASN A 457 -13.93 -22.35 -28.58
CA ASN A 457 -13.30 -23.59 -29.04
C ASN A 457 -13.40 -24.75 -28.03
N GLY A 458 -13.93 -24.51 -26.82
CA GLY A 458 -14.02 -25.51 -25.75
C GLY A 458 -12.66 -25.97 -25.24
N ALA A 459 -11.63 -25.13 -25.35
CA ALA A 459 -10.24 -25.44 -25.00
C ALA A 459 -9.74 -24.54 -23.86
N PRO A 460 -8.75 -24.99 -23.05
CA PRO A 460 -8.06 -24.10 -22.13
C PRO A 460 -7.29 -23.01 -22.90
N LEU A 461 -7.01 -21.89 -22.23
CA LEU A 461 -6.23 -20.81 -22.81
C LEU A 461 -4.79 -21.27 -23.07
N GLY A 462 -4.49 -21.62 -24.33
CA GLY A 462 -3.12 -21.85 -24.81
C GLY A 462 -2.40 -20.58 -25.27
N ALA A 463 -1.06 -20.64 -25.32
CA ALA A 463 -0.20 -19.56 -25.81
C ALA A 463 -0.53 -19.12 -27.25
N ASP A 464 -0.94 -20.07 -28.12
CA ASP A 464 -1.31 -19.78 -29.50
C ASP A 464 -2.51 -18.81 -29.60
N HIS A 465 -3.47 -18.89 -28.67
CA HIS A 465 -4.60 -17.96 -28.62
C HIS A 465 -4.15 -16.54 -28.27
N LEU A 466 -3.24 -16.41 -27.30
CA LEU A 466 -2.69 -15.11 -26.89
C LEU A 466 -1.87 -14.48 -28.03
N VAL A 467 -1.00 -15.26 -28.67
CA VAL A 467 -0.20 -14.80 -29.80
C VAL A 467 -1.09 -14.36 -30.96
N ALA A 468 -2.09 -15.17 -31.34
CA ALA A 468 -3.02 -14.80 -32.40
C ALA A 468 -3.80 -13.52 -32.06
N ALA A 469 -4.32 -13.39 -30.84
CA ALA A 469 -5.07 -12.21 -30.42
C ALA A 469 -4.21 -10.93 -30.39
N ILE A 470 -2.93 -11.04 -29.99
CA ILE A 470 -1.97 -9.94 -30.08
C ILE A 470 -1.72 -9.60 -31.56
N GLU A 471 -1.41 -10.55 -32.43
CA GLU A 471 -1.14 -10.27 -33.84
C GLU A 471 -2.35 -9.64 -34.57
N HIS A 472 -3.58 -9.95 -34.15
CA HIS A 472 -4.80 -9.34 -34.68
C HIS A 472 -5.14 -7.97 -34.10
N THR A 473 -4.58 -7.59 -32.95
CA THR A 473 -4.88 -6.31 -32.30
C THR A 473 -3.98 -5.21 -32.87
N SER A 474 -4.56 -4.13 -33.38
CA SER A 474 -3.79 -2.96 -33.83
C SER A 474 -3.38 -2.10 -32.63
N PRO A 475 -2.07 -1.87 -32.39
CA PRO A 475 -1.60 -1.06 -31.28
C PRO A 475 -2.06 0.40 -31.39
N LEU A 476 -2.42 1.02 -30.26
CA LEU A 476 -2.83 2.42 -30.26
C LEU A 476 -1.73 3.35 -30.80
N ARG A 477 -0.45 3.03 -30.53
CA ARG A 477 0.69 3.82 -31.01
C ARG A 477 0.74 3.95 -32.54
N GLU A 478 0.29 2.93 -33.27
CA GLU A 478 0.22 2.97 -34.72
C GLU A 478 -0.98 3.78 -35.21
N THR A 479 -2.15 3.56 -34.59
CA THR A 479 -3.38 4.29 -34.94
C THR A 479 -3.29 5.81 -34.68
N LEU A 480 -2.50 6.23 -33.70
CA LEU A 480 -2.30 7.62 -33.30
C LEU A 480 -0.87 8.15 -33.57
N ARG A 481 -0.15 7.57 -34.55
CA ARG A 481 1.27 7.86 -34.81
C ARG A 481 1.61 9.36 -34.82
N ASP A 482 0.83 10.16 -35.52
CA ASP A 482 1.07 11.61 -35.65
C ASP A 482 0.93 12.34 -34.30
N LYS A 483 -0.14 12.04 -33.54
CA LYS A 483 -0.37 12.63 -32.22
C LYS A 483 0.65 12.19 -31.18
N VAL A 484 1.13 10.95 -31.25
CA VAL A 484 2.17 10.45 -30.34
C VAL A 484 3.45 11.29 -30.49
N GLY A 485 3.84 11.63 -31.72
CA GLY A 485 5.00 12.50 -31.97
C GLY A 485 4.83 13.89 -31.36
N GLU A 486 3.63 14.48 -31.49
CA GLU A 486 3.31 15.77 -30.88
C GLU A 486 3.38 15.72 -29.34
N TYR A 487 2.87 14.65 -28.72
CA TYR A 487 2.91 14.48 -27.27
C TYR A 487 4.33 14.25 -26.73
N GLU A 488 5.13 13.43 -27.42
CA GLU A 488 6.54 13.22 -27.06
C GLU A 488 7.35 14.52 -27.16
N ALA A 489 7.10 15.35 -28.19
CA ALA A 489 7.72 16.67 -28.32
C ALA A 489 7.26 17.66 -27.24
N ALA A 490 5.96 17.65 -26.90
CA ALA A 490 5.42 18.48 -25.83
C ALA A 490 6.02 18.09 -24.47
N PHE A 491 6.21 16.81 -24.21
CA PHE A 491 6.87 16.30 -23.01
C PHE A 491 8.31 16.84 -22.86
N GLU A 492 9.13 16.75 -23.91
CA GLU A 492 10.50 17.28 -23.89
C GLU A 492 10.51 18.79 -23.64
N LYS A 493 9.59 19.54 -24.26
CA LYS A 493 9.50 21.00 -24.11
C LYS A 493 9.05 21.43 -22.72
N LEU A 494 8.09 20.72 -22.13
CA LEU A 494 7.47 21.07 -20.84
C LEU A 494 8.25 20.51 -19.64
N LYS A 495 9.24 19.63 -19.85
CA LYS A 495 10.08 19.02 -18.81
C LYS A 495 9.27 18.40 -17.67
N LEU A 496 8.25 17.64 -18.04
CA LEU A 496 7.35 16.98 -17.09
C LEU A 496 8.05 15.78 -16.42
N THR A 497 7.57 15.40 -15.24
CA THR A 497 8.13 14.26 -14.51
C THR A 497 7.59 12.96 -15.11
N PRO A 498 8.43 11.99 -15.54
CA PRO A 498 7.93 10.72 -16.05
C PRO A 498 7.33 9.88 -14.92
N ALA A 499 6.16 9.28 -15.16
CA ALA A 499 5.49 8.42 -14.19
C ALA A 499 6.20 7.07 -13.98
N SER A 500 7.00 6.66 -14.96
CA SER A 500 7.73 5.39 -14.98
C SER A 500 9.23 5.64 -15.04
N HIS A 501 10.01 4.68 -14.53
CA HIS A 501 11.44 4.62 -14.77
C HIS A 501 11.66 4.07 -16.17
N HIS A 502 12.26 4.85 -17.08
CA HIS A 502 12.79 4.29 -18.30
C HIS A 502 14.25 3.91 -18.06
N GLU A 503 14.52 2.61 -17.90
CA GLU A 503 15.88 2.10 -17.99
C GLU A 503 16.32 2.13 -19.46
N GLY A 504 16.95 3.23 -19.87
CA GLY A 504 17.54 3.38 -21.21
C GLY A 504 17.18 4.67 -21.95
N LEU A 505 17.49 4.71 -23.24
CA LEU A 505 17.29 5.85 -24.12
C LEU A 505 15.81 6.00 -24.52
N SER A 506 15.29 7.23 -24.64
CA SER A 506 14.01 7.48 -25.30
C SER A 506 14.11 7.21 -26.81
N ILE A 507 12.99 6.98 -27.51
CA ILE A 507 13.01 6.76 -28.96
C ILE A 507 13.64 7.95 -29.69
N ALA A 508 13.33 9.18 -29.29
CA ALA A 508 13.93 10.39 -29.85
C ALA A 508 15.44 10.48 -29.58
N GLN A 509 15.91 9.98 -28.43
CA GLN A 509 17.34 9.86 -28.15
C GLN A 509 17.98 8.75 -28.99
N MET A 510 17.33 7.60 -29.15
CA MET A 510 17.81 6.50 -29.98
C MET A 510 17.97 6.91 -31.43
N ILE A 511 16.99 7.61 -32.01
CA ILE A 511 17.08 8.11 -33.40
C ILE A 511 18.24 9.08 -33.55
N ARG A 512 18.42 10.00 -32.60
CA ARG A 512 19.55 10.96 -32.62
C ARG A 512 20.90 10.25 -32.46
N GLN A 513 20.99 9.30 -31.52
CA GLN A 513 22.23 8.60 -31.22
C GLN A 513 22.60 7.54 -32.25
N ALA A 514 21.63 7.01 -33.00
CA ALA A 514 21.88 6.12 -34.13
C ALA A 514 22.72 6.78 -35.24
N ASP A 515 22.67 8.12 -35.34
CA ASP A 515 23.47 8.91 -36.28
C ASP A 515 24.69 9.58 -35.60
N ASP A 516 24.99 9.23 -34.35
CA ASP A 516 26.15 9.78 -33.63
C ASP A 516 27.46 9.31 -34.27
N LYS A 517 28.47 10.16 -34.24
CA LYS A 517 29.82 9.80 -34.69
C LYS A 517 30.46 8.76 -33.78
N ASN A 518 30.10 8.74 -32.49
CA ASN A 518 30.65 7.81 -31.51
C ASN A 518 29.99 6.41 -31.64
N PRO A 519 30.76 5.35 -31.97
CA PRO A 519 30.23 3.99 -32.09
C PRO A 519 29.66 3.44 -30.77
N VAL A 520 30.13 3.91 -29.61
CA VAL A 520 29.60 3.47 -28.31
C VAL A 520 28.14 3.88 -28.14
N ASN A 521 27.78 5.08 -28.58
CA ASN A 521 26.40 5.57 -28.51
C ASN A 521 25.50 4.77 -29.48
N ARG A 522 25.99 4.46 -30.69
CA ARG A 522 25.26 3.61 -31.66
C ARG A 522 25.09 2.17 -31.17
N LEU A 523 26.09 1.64 -30.46
CA LEU A 523 26.03 0.31 -29.84
C LEU A 523 25.02 0.27 -28.69
N GLU A 524 24.98 1.31 -27.86
CA GLU A 524 23.97 1.47 -26.81
C GLU A 524 22.56 1.48 -27.41
N VAL A 525 22.38 2.19 -28.53
CA VAL A 525 21.14 2.10 -29.31
C VAL A 525 20.90 0.66 -29.76
N ALA A 526 21.81 0.01 -30.50
CA ALA A 526 21.59 -1.34 -31.03
C ALA A 526 21.24 -2.42 -29.96
N ARG A 527 21.73 -2.26 -28.72
CA ARG A 527 21.44 -3.17 -27.59
C ARG A 527 20.13 -2.87 -26.87
N SER A 528 19.53 -1.71 -27.09
CA SER A 528 18.31 -1.33 -26.39
C SER A 528 17.12 -2.14 -26.89
N ARG A 529 16.40 -2.78 -25.95
CA ARG A 529 15.23 -3.63 -26.28
C ARG A 529 14.15 -2.86 -27.04
N GLU A 530 14.04 -1.55 -26.84
CA GLU A 530 12.96 -0.71 -27.37
C GLU A 530 13.27 -0.03 -28.73
N VAL A 531 14.33 -0.45 -29.43
CA VAL A 531 14.75 0.19 -30.70
C VAL A 531 13.77 -0.08 -31.84
N PRO A 532 13.40 0.94 -32.65
CA PRO A 532 12.60 0.76 -33.87
C PRO A 532 13.28 -0.17 -34.89
N GLU A 533 12.51 -1.03 -35.56
CA GLU A 533 13.04 -1.92 -36.60
C GLU A 533 13.71 -1.13 -37.74
N GLU A 534 13.18 0.05 -38.08
CA GLU A 534 13.77 0.97 -39.06
C GLU A 534 15.19 1.43 -38.66
N VAL A 535 15.43 1.65 -37.36
CA VAL A 535 16.73 2.03 -36.83
C VAL A 535 17.69 0.84 -36.82
N LEU A 536 17.21 -0.35 -36.42
CA LEU A 536 18.00 -1.58 -36.51
C LEU A 536 18.42 -1.89 -37.96
N ALA A 537 17.51 -1.72 -38.93
CA ALA A 537 17.81 -1.92 -40.35
C ALA A 537 18.92 -0.99 -40.84
N ARG A 538 18.92 0.27 -40.39
CA ARG A 538 20.00 1.23 -40.69
C ARG A 538 21.32 0.84 -40.04
N LEU A 539 21.30 0.43 -38.77
CA LEU A 539 22.49 0.02 -38.02
C LEU A 539 23.05 -1.34 -38.47
N ALA A 540 22.29 -2.16 -39.20
CA ALA A 540 22.77 -3.44 -39.73
C ALA A 540 23.96 -3.28 -40.71
N THR A 541 24.08 -2.12 -41.36
CA THR A 541 25.16 -1.79 -42.28
C THR A 541 26.17 -0.79 -41.69
N ASP A 542 26.17 -0.62 -40.36
CA ASP A 542 27.09 0.29 -39.65
C ASP A 542 28.56 -0.03 -39.97
N ALA A 543 29.45 0.95 -39.86
CA ALA A 543 30.88 0.75 -40.06
C ALA A 543 31.52 -0.08 -38.93
N ASP A 544 30.99 0.02 -37.70
CA ASP A 544 31.52 -0.66 -36.51
C ASP A 544 31.00 -2.11 -36.39
N LYS A 545 31.90 -3.05 -36.11
CA LYS A 545 31.59 -4.48 -36.01
C LYS A 545 30.66 -4.79 -34.83
N GLU A 546 30.90 -4.20 -33.66
CA GLU A 546 30.14 -4.51 -32.45
C GLU A 546 28.69 -4.05 -32.60
N VAL A 547 28.48 -2.91 -33.26
CA VAL A 547 27.14 -2.39 -33.58
C VAL A 547 26.39 -3.36 -34.49
N ARG A 548 27.01 -3.83 -35.58
CA ARG A 548 26.40 -4.82 -36.48
C ARG A 548 26.05 -6.11 -35.74
N MET A 549 26.98 -6.65 -34.95
CA MET A 549 26.72 -7.88 -34.17
C MET A 549 25.54 -7.71 -33.22
N ALA A 550 25.46 -6.58 -32.50
CA ALA A 550 24.35 -6.29 -31.61
C ALA A 550 23.00 -6.28 -32.35
N VAL A 551 22.95 -5.78 -33.60
CA VAL A 551 21.73 -5.80 -34.43
C VAL A 551 21.27 -7.23 -34.76
N PHE A 552 22.19 -8.13 -35.09
CA PHE A 552 21.84 -9.52 -35.43
C PHE A 552 21.56 -10.39 -34.19
N GLU A 553 22.10 -10.03 -33.03
CA GLU A 553 21.75 -10.63 -31.73
C GLU A 553 20.42 -10.12 -31.19
N HIS A 554 19.96 -8.95 -31.64
CA HIS A 554 18.75 -8.31 -31.14
C HIS A 554 17.50 -9.15 -31.50
N PRO A 555 16.62 -9.49 -30.55
CA PRO A 555 15.44 -10.36 -30.78
C PRO A 555 14.49 -9.87 -31.89
N ARG A 556 14.48 -8.55 -32.14
CA ARG A 556 13.68 -7.87 -33.17
C ARG A 556 14.46 -7.48 -34.42
N CYS A 557 15.55 -8.17 -34.73
CA CYS A 557 16.24 -7.96 -36.00
C CYS A 557 15.24 -8.11 -37.17
N PRO A 558 15.12 -7.11 -38.08
CA PRO A 558 14.14 -7.16 -39.16
C PRO A 558 14.36 -8.37 -40.08
N GLU A 559 13.28 -9.03 -40.51
CA GLU A 559 13.38 -10.21 -41.38
C GLU A 559 14.06 -9.88 -42.71
N SER A 560 13.87 -8.68 -43.26
CA SER A 560 14.54 -8.21 -44.47
C SER A 560 16.06 -8.20 -44.33
N VAL A 561 16.58 -7.74 -43.18
CA VAL A 561 18.01 -7.69 -42.86
C VAL A 561 18.57 -9.11 -42.70
N LEU A 562 17.85 -9.98 -42.00
CA LEU A 562 18.21 -11.39 -41.87
C LEU A 562 18.23 -12.09 -43.23
N ALA A 563 17.21 -11.87 -44.07
CA ALA A 563 17.10 -12.44 -45.40
C ALA A 563 18.25 -12.02 -46.31
N GLU A 564 18.63 -10.74 -46.27
CA GLU A 564 19.76 -10.20 -47.03
C GLU A 564 21.08 -10.85 -46.60
N ARG A 565 21.35 -10.91 -45.29
CA ARG A 565 22.58 -11.52 -44.75
C ARG A 565 22.66 -13.02 -45.04
N ILE A 566 21.56 -13.76 -44.85
CA ILE A 566 21.51 -15.20 -45.14
C ILE A 566 21.68 -15.45 -46.64
N SER A 567 21.10 -14.61 -47.51
CA SER A 567 21.22 -14.77 -48.97
C SER A 567 22.64 -14.57 -49.47
N ALA A 568 23.42 -13.68 -48.84
CA ALA A 568 24.81 -13.43 -49.18
C ALA A 568 25.76 -14.60 -48.84
N GLY A 569 25.31 -15.58 -48.03
CA GLY A 569 26.06 -16.80 -47.73
C GLY A 569 27.20 -16.65 -46.72
N ALA A 570 27.91 -17.76 -46.48
CA ALA A 570 29.04 -17.81 -45.57
C ALA A 570 30.27 -17.13 -46.21
N GLY A 571 30.60 -15.94 -45.73
CA GLY A 571 31.83 -15.23 -46.10
C GLY A 571 33.05 -15.72 -45.33
N HIS A 572 34.08 -14.88 -45.22
CA HIS A 572 35.27 -15.15 -44.41
C HIS A 572 35.40 -14.12 -43.28
N GLY A 573 35.94 -14.52 -42.12
CA GLY A 573 36.13 -13.61 -40.98
C GLY A 573 34.81 -13.14 -40.38
N GLU A 574 34.60 -11.82 -40.30
CA GLU A 574 33.43 -11.19 -39.66
C GLU A 574 32.10 -11.59 -40.33
N ASP A 575 32.11 -11.77 -41.65
CA ASP A 575 30.92 -12.16 -42.40
C ASP A 575 30.42 -13.55 -42.00
N ALA A 576 31.31 -14.45 -41.56
CA ALA A 576 30.92 -15.78 -41.09
C ALA A 576 30.22 -15.72 -39.71
N GLU A 577 30.67 -14.85 -38.81
CA GLU A 577 30.02 -14.63 -37.50
C GLU A 577 28.63 -14.00 -37.66
N LEU A 578 28.51 -12.96 -38.48
CA LEU A 578 27.21 -12.32 -38.76
C LEU A 578 26.26 -13.28 -39.48
N PHE A 579 26.77 -14.11 -40.40
CA PHE A 579 25.98 -15.16 -41.04
C PHE A 579 25.46 -16.18 -40.02
N ALA A 580 26.33 -16.65 -39.12
CA ALA A 580 25.93 -17.58 -38.06
C ALA A 580 24.85 -17.00 -37.14
N LEU A 581 24.99 -15.73 -36.72
CA LEU A 581 23.97 -15.04 -35.92
C LEU A 581 22.65 -14.91 -36.66
N ALA A 582 22.68 -14.47 -37.92
CA ALA A 582 21.47 -14.33 -38.74
C ALA A 582 20.77 -15.68 -38.95
N CYS A 583 21.52 -16.76 -39.17
CA CYS A 583 20.96 -18.10 -39.32
C CYS A 583 20.30 -18.62 -38.03
N LEU A 584 20.88 -18.33 -36.86
CA LEU A 584 20.38 -18.79 -35.57
C LEU A 584 19.22 -17.96 -35.01
N HIS A 585 18.88 -16.86 -35.67
CA HIS A 585 17.83 -15.95 -35.22
C HIS A 585 16.43 -16.61 -35.34
N LYS A 586 15.55 -16.40 -34.34
CA LYS A 586 14.19 -16.99 -34.31
C LYS A 586 13.34 -16.61 -35.55
N ARG A 587 13.53 -15.39 -36.07
CA ARG A 587 12.83 -14.85 -37.25
C ARG A 587 13.55 -15.14 -38.59
N ALA A 588 14.53 -16.03 -38.60
CA ALA A 588 15.26 -16.34 -39.83
C ALA A 588 14.34 -17.04 -40.87
N PRO A 589 14.29 -16.54 -42.12
CA PRO A 589 13.46 -17.12 -43.18
C PRO A 589 13.90 -18.55 -43.53
N ILE A 590 13.01 -19.50 -43.24
CA ILE A 590 13.26 -20.94 -43.35
C ILE A 590 13.72 -21.37 -44.75
N ASN A 591 13.05 -20.88 -45.80
CA ASN A 591 13.37 -21.19 -47.19
C ASN A 591 14.80 -20.80 -47.58
N LEU A 592 15.35 -19.73 -47.00
CA LEU A 592 16.73 -19.32 -47.24
C LEU A 592 17.72 -20.18 -46.46
N LEU A 593 17.40 -20.59 -45.24
CA LEU A 593 18.20 -21.55 -44.48
C LEU A 593 18.33 -22.88 -45.24
N GLU A 594 17.22 -23.40 -45.77
CA GLU A 594 17.22 -24.63 -46.59
C GLU A 594 18.14 -24.50 -47.82
N ARG A 595 18.09 -23.34 -48.50
CA ARG A 595 18.94 -23.08 -49.66
C ARG A 595 20.42 -23.05 -49.30
N GLN A 596 20.80 -22.37 -48.21
CA GLN A 596 22.20 -22.26 -47.78
C GLN A 596 22.78 -23.60 -47.30
N LEU A 597 21.91 -24.41 -46.72
CA LEU A 597 22.22 -25.75 -46.26
C LEU A 597 22.49 -26.71 -47.43
N VAL A 598 21.66 -26.67 -48.48
CA VAL A 598 21.91 -27.41 -49.74
C VAL A 598 23.16 -26.90 -50.45
N ALA A 599 23.43 -25.60 -50.38
CA ALA A 599 24.65 -24.99 -50.94
C ALA A 599 25.94 -25.35 -50.17
N GLY A 600 25.85 -26.02 -49.02
CA GLY A 600 27.01 -26.39 -48.20
C GLY A 600 27.70 -25.21 -47.50
N SER A 601 27.02 -24.06 -47.38
CA SER A 601 27.58 -22.85 -46.74
C SER A 601 27.50 -22.89 -45.21
N ILE A 602 26.65 -23.75 -44.65
CA ILE A 602 26.56 -23.98 -43.20
C ILE A 602 27.62 -25.01 -42.83
N ASP A 603 28.41 -24.81 -41.78
CA ASP A 603 29.38 -25.79 -41.31
C ASP A 603 28.77 -26.72 -40.24
N ASP A 604 29.51 -27.74 -39.80
CA ASP A 604 29.04 -28.69 -38.80
C ASP A 604 28.64 -28.01 -37.48
N SER A 605 29.43 -27.04 -37.04
CA SER A 605 29.21 -26.30 -35.79
C SER A 605 27.90 -25.52 -35.84
N LEU A 606 27.68 -24.76 -36.91
CA LEU A 606 26.47 -23.98 -37.12
C LEU A 606 25.26 -24.89 -37.33
N LEU A 607 25.40 -26.01 -38.03
CA LEU A 607 24.31 -26.98 -38.21
C LEU A 607 23.81 -27.52 -36.86
N TYR A 608 24.72 -27.91 -35.94
CA TYR A 608 24.30 -28.41 -34.63
C TYR A 608 23.59 -27.33 -33.82
N ARG A 609 24.06 -26.08 -33.88
CA ARG A 609 23.38 -24.96 -33.22
C ARG A 609 22.00 -24.69 -33.86
N LEU A 610 21.89 -24.78 -35.17
CA LEU A 610 20.62 -24.62 -35.90
C LEU A 610 19.62 -25.71 -35.55
N LEU A 611 20.03 -26.98 -35.50
CA LEU A 611 19.14 -28.08 -35.10
C LEU A 611 18.63 -27.95 -33.67
N ARG A 612 19.36 -27.24 -32.79
CA ARG A 612 18.89 -26.92 -31.43
C ARG A 612 17.84 -25.81 -31.42
N VAL A 613 17.73 -24.99 -32.46
CA VAL A 613 16.82 -23.83 -32.53
C VAL A 613 15.63 -24.09 -33.48
N THR A 614 15.87 -24.62 -34.68
CA THR A 614 14.87 -24.83 -35.75
C THR A 614 15.02 -26.21 -36.44
N PRO A 615 14.79 -27.34 -35.74
CA PRO A 615 15.02 -28.67 -36.31
C PRO A 615 14.04 -29.08 -37.41
N GLN A 616 12.74 -28.81 -37.29
CA GLN A 616 11.74 -29.38 -38.20
C GLN A 616 11.92 -28.97 -39.67
N PRO A 617 12.14 -27.69 -40.01
CA PRO A 617 12.29 -27.30 -41.41
C PRO A 617 13.55 -27.89 -42.05
N LEU A 618 14.65 -27.92 -41.29
CA LEU A 618 15.90 -28.53 -41.73
C LEU A 618 15.76 -30.03 -41.96
N LEU A 619 15.02 -30.73 -41.10
CA LEU A 619 14.71 -32.15 -41.28
C LEU A 619 13.79 -32.38 -42.49
N ARG A 620 12.82 -31.48 -42.75
CA ARG A 620 11.98 -31.54 -43.97
C ARG A 620 12.80 -31.37 -45.24
N ALA A 621 13.74 -30.42 -45.26
CA ALA A 621 14.69 -30.28 -46.35
C ALA A 621 15.55 -31.54 -46.54
N ALA A 622 15.82 -32.27 -45.45
CA ALA A 622 16.47 -33.59 -45.49
C ALA A 622 15.58 -34.75 -45.99
N GLY A 623 14.32 -34.48 -46.33
CA GLY A 623 13.35 -35.47 -46.80
C GLY A 623 12.49 -36.11 -45.71
N TYR A 624 12.53 -35.64 -44.45
CA TYR A 624 11.62 -36.10 -43.41
C TYR A 624 10.18 -35.63 -43.68
N ARG A 625 9.23 -36.58 -43.76
CA ARG A 625 7.82 -36.28 -44.07
C ARG A 625 6.83 -36.61 -42.93
N GLY A 626 7.32 -36.95 -41.74
CA GLY A 626 6.50 -37.24 -40.55
C GLY A 626 6.49 -38.72 -40.13
N ARG A 627 5.57 -39.09 -39.23
CA ARG A 627 5.39 -40.46 -38.68
C ARG A 627 5.41 -41.53 -39.78
N GLY A 628 6.36 -42.47 -39.68
CA GLY A 628 6.54 -43.59 -40.61
C GLY A 628 7.73 -43.43 -41.58
N SER A 629 8.28 -42.23 -41.72
CA SER A 629 9.57 -42.03 -42.40
C SER A 629 10.72 -42.17 -41.41
N GLN A 630 11.81 -42.83 -41.80
CA GLN A 630 13.03 -42.92 -40.99
C GLN A 630 13.77 -41.56 -41.03
N PRO A 631 13.60 -40.66 -40.03
CA PRO A 631 13.95 -39.25 -40.17
C PRO A 631 15.45 -39.04 -40.41
N PHE A 632 16.26 -39.97 -39.89
CA PHE A 632 17.71 -39.86 -39.81
C PHE A 632 18.46 -40.84 -40.72
N GLU A 633 17.77 -41.78 -41.40
CA GLU A 633 18.41 -42.64 -42.41
C GLU A 633 18.69 -41.87 -43.71
N HIS A 634 17.82 -40.93 -44.09
CA HIS A 634 18.01 -40.16 -45.31
C HIS A 634 19.13 -39.12 -45.16
N ILE A 635 19.23 -38.51 -43.97
CA ILE A 635 20.33 -37.61 -43.55
C ILE A 635 21.69 -38.32 -43.64
N GLU A 636 21.75 -39.58 -43.23
CA GLU A 636 22.99 -40.38 -43.25
C GLU A 636 23.51 -40.65 -44.68
N ASN A 637 22.61 -40.70 -45.67
CA ASN A 637 22.92 -41.10 -47.03
C ASN A 637 23.10 -39.92 -48.02
N HIS A 638 22.33 -38.84 -47.84
CA HIS A 638 22.20 -37.76 -48.84
C HIS A 638 22.76 -36.41 -48.38
N TRP A 639 23.20 -36.29 -47.13
CA TRP A 639 23.68 -35.02 -46.59
C TRP A 639 25.22 -34.96 -46.57
N PRO A 640 25.84 -33.78 -46.72
CA PRO A 640 27.30 -33.60 -46.68
C PRO A 640 28.02 -34.07 -45.39
N TYR A 641 27.31 -34.42 -44.30
CA TYR A 641 27.90 -34.74 -42.99
C TYR A 641 27.73 -36.22 -42.59
N ARG A 642 28.11 -37.13 -43.49
CA ARG A 642 28.03 -38.59 -43.30
C ARG A 642 28.73 -39.03 -42.00
N GLY A 643 28.13 -39.99 -41.28
CA GLY A 643 28.71 -40.64 -40.10
C GLY A 643 28.46 -39.95 -38.75
N ARG A 644 27.62 -38.91 -38.68
CA ARG A 644 27.38 -38.11 -37.45
C ARG A 644 25.95 -38.18 -36.90
N LYS A 645 25.26 -39.29 -37.19
CA LYS A 645 23.85 -39.54 -36.85
C LYS A 645 23.52 -39.30 -35.38
N GLY A 646 24.37 -39.74 -34.45
CA GLY A 646 24.16 -39.58 -33.01
C GLY A 646 24.14 -38.12 -32.55
N THR A 647 25.09 -37.30 -33.02
CA THR A 647 25.22 -35.88 -32.66
C THR A 647 24.07 -35.03 -33.21
N ILE A 648 23.57 -35.40 -34.40
CA ILE A 648 22.38 -34.78 -35.00
C ILE A 648 21.15 -35.10 -34.16
N MET A 649 20.91 -36.37 -33.80
CA MET A 649 19.80 -36.77 -32.95
C MET A 649 19.83 -36.08 -31.58
N GLU A 650 21.02 -35.98 -30.96
CA GLU A 650 21.22 -35.27 -29.70
C GLU A 650 20.88 -33.77 -29.82
N SER A 651 21.34 -33.11 -30.90
CA SER A 651 21.06 -31.69 -31.13
C SER A 651 19.57 -31.42 -31.34
N VAL A 652 18.87 -32.30 -32.07
CA VAL A 652 17.42 -32.22 -32.22
C VAL A 652 16.73 -32.45 -30.87
N ALA A 653 17.15 -33.45 -30.09
CA ALA A 653 16.57 -33.76 -28.78
C ALA A 653 16.69 -32.63 -27.75
N PHE A 654 17.62 -31.69 -27.94
CA PHE A 654 17.80 -30.52 -27.07
C PHE A 654 16.70 -29.45 -27.26
N ASN A 655 16.09 -29.37 -28.45
CA ASN A 655 15.12 -28.33 -28.76
C ASN A 655 13.78 -28.59 -28.07
N THR A 656 13.26 -27.61 -27.33
CA THR A 656 12.02 -27.75 -26.54
C THR A 656 10.75 -27.81 -27.38
N SER A 657 10.80 -27.38 -28.64
CA SER A 657 9.65 -27.28 -29.54
C SER A 657 9.63 -28.40 -30.57
N VAL A 658 10.30 -29.52 -30.31
CA VAL A 658 10.35 -30.68 -31.22
C VAL A 658 8.96 -31.32 -31.35
N SER A 659 8.57 -31.70 -32.57
CA SER A 659 7.26 -32.28 -32.84
C SER A 659 7.07 -33.63 -32.17
N GLU A 660 5.82 -33.96 -31.84
CA GLU A 660 5.47 -35.24 -31.18
C GLU A 660 6.03 -36.46 -31.94
N ASP A 661 5.97 -36.46 -33.28
CA ASP A 661 6.52 -37.54 -34.11
C ASP A 661 8.03 -37.73 -33.95
N LEU A 662 8.78 -36.63 -33.84
CA LEU A 662 10.22 -36.68 -33.63
C LEU A 662 10.55 -37.09 -32.21
N GLN A 663 9.79 -36.62 -31.22
CA GLN A 663 9.94 -37.08 -29.84
C GLN A 663 9.65 -38.58 -29.71
N TRP A 664 8.63 -39.07 -30.41
CA TRP A 664 8.31 -40.50 -30.49
C TRP A 664 9.52 -41.29 -30.98
N PHE A 665 10.14 -40.87 -32.10
CA PHE A 665 11.31 -41.53 -32.65
C PHE A 665 12.53 -41.42 -31.72
N LEU A 666 12.81 -40.22 -31.20
CA LEU A 666 13.94 -39.96 -30.33
C LEU A 666 13.84 -40.71 -28.99
N SER A 667 12.64 -41.07 -28.55
CA SER A 667 12.41 -41.93 -27.38
C SER A 667 12.53 -43.43 -27.67
N SER A 668 12.71 -43.83 -28.94
CA SER A 668 12.81 -45.23 -29.35
C SER A 668 14.23 -45.80 -29.17
N GLN A 669 14.34 -47.14 -29.17
CA GLN A 669 15.63 -47.83 -29.11
C GLN A 669 16.51 -47.60 -30.35
N HIS A 670 15.96 -47.04 -31.44
CA HIS A 670 16.72 -46.69 -32.64
C HIS A 670 17.53 -45.40 -32.50
N ALA A 671 17.24 -44.56 -31.51
CA ALA A 671 18.01 -43.35 -31.20
C ALA A 671 19.28 -43.69 -30.39
N SER A 672 20.29 -42.81 -30.41
CA SER A 672 21.45 -42.95 -29.52
C SER A 672 21.07 -42.76 -28.05
N ILE A 673 21.88 -43.32 -27.15
CA ILE A 673 21.69 -43.17 -25.70
C ILE A 673 21.75 -41.69 -25.31
N GLU A 674 22.68 -40.94 -25.90
CA GLU A 674 22.86 -39.50 -25.67
C GLU A 674 21.63 -38.70 -26.10
N ALA A 675 20.99 -39.06 -27.22
CA ALA A 675 19.78 -38.41 -27.69
C ALA A 675 18.59 -38.70 -26.77
N ARG A 676 18.40 -39.96 -26.34
CA ARG A 676 17.36 -40.32 -25.35
C ARG A 676 17.55 -39.61 -24.03
N ARG A 677 18.80 -39.55 -23.54
CA ARG A 677 19.17 -38.86 -22.29
C ARG A 677 18.93 -37.35 -22.40
N THR A 678 19.21 -36.76 -23.56
CA THR A 678 18.97 -35.32 -23.81
C THR A 678 17.48 -35.02 -23.89
N LEU A 679 16.71 -35.85 -24.58
CA LEU A 679 15.25 -35.76 -24.59
C LEU A 679 14.69 -35.89 -23.16
N ALA A 680 15.21 -36.81 -22.36
CA ALA A 680 14.85 -36.99 -20.95
C ALA A 680 15.13 -35.76 -20.05
N LYS A 681 15.92 -34.78 -20.49
CA LYS A 681 16.11 -33.46 -19.82
C LYS A 681 15.29 -32.31 -20.40
N ASN A 682 14.84 -32.44 -21.65
CA ASN A 682 14.04 -31.46 -22.37
C ASN A 682 12.64 -31.15 -21.77
N ARG A 683 12.37 -29.90 -21.38
CA ARG A 683 11.08 -29.51 -20.78
C ARG A 683 9.85 -29.69 -21.68
N GLY A 684 10.00 -29.67 -23.01
CA GLY A 684 8.89 -29.76 -23.96
C GLY A 684 8.48 -31.19 -24.36
N ARG A 685 8.82 -32.20 -23.56
CA ARG A 685 8.45 -33.59 -23.84
C ARG A 685 6.95 -33.83 -23.77
N THR A 686 6.44 -34.73 -24.62
CA THR A 686 5.08 -35.25 -24.54
C THR A 686 4.94 -36.35 -23.49
N SER A 687 3.69 -36.61 -23.07
CA SER A 687 3.36 -37.66 -22.11
C SER A 687 3.73 -39.07 -22.63
N ASP A 688 3.61 -39.31 -23.94
CA ASP A 688 3.98 -40.59 -24.56
C ASP A 688 5.50 -40.80 -24.54
N ALA A 689 6.28 -39.77 -24.89
CA ALA A 689 7.74 -39.82 -24.81
C ALA A 689 8.22 -40.02 -23.37
N THR A 690 7.59 -39.34 -22.41
CA THR A 690 7.87 -39.49 -20.97
C THR A 690 7.61 -40.93 -20.49
N ARG A 691 6.50 -41.53 -20.92
CA ARG A 691 6.16 -42.91 -20.58
C ARG A 691 7.18 -43.90 -21.12
N ARG A 692 7.63 -43.75 -22.37
CA ARG A 692 8.66 -44.62 -22.96
C ARG A 692 10.01 -44.47 -22.26
N LEU A 693 10.46 -43.23 -22.04
CA LEU A 693 11.74 -42.97 -21.36
C LEU A 693 11.75 -43.51 -19.92
N SER A 694 10.60 -43.57 -19.24
CA SER A 694 10.50 -44.20 -17.91
C SER A 694 10.76 -45.72 -17.91
N GLN A 695 10.65 -46.36 -19.08
CA GLN A 695 10.86 -47.79 -19.28
C GLN A 695 12.13 -48.07 -20.10
N ASP A 696 12.98 -47.07 -20.31
CA ASP A 696 14.21 -47.23 -21.08
C ASP A 696 15.10 -48.28 -20.39
N PRO A 697 15.76 -49.20 -21.12
CA PRO A 697 16.66 -50.19 -20.53
C PRO A 697 17.85 -49.53 -19.82
N GLU A 698 18.30 -48.36 -20.28
CA GLU A 698 19.50 -47.71 -19.79
C GLU A 698 19.20 -46.85 -18.54
N ALA A 699 19.86 -47.16 -17.43
CA ALA A 699 19.63 -46.44 -16.17
C ALA A 699 19.98 -44.95 -16.27
N THR A 700 20.98 -44.57 -17.06
CA THR A 700 21.39 -43.16 -17.22
C THR A 700 20.32 -42.28 -17.88
N VAL A 701 19.47 -42.87 -18.75
CA VAL A 701 18.32 -42.18 -19.35
C VAL A 701 17.22 -41.98 -18.31
N ARG A 702 16.92 -43.01 -17.51
CA ARG A 702 15.92 -42.94 -16.43
C ARG A 702 16.33 -41.97 -15.32
N VAL A 703 17.62 -41.92 -14.96
CA VAL A 703 18.19 -40.90 -14.06
C VAL A 703 17.98 -39.49 -14.61
N ALA A 704 18.26 -39.26 -15.89
CA ALA A 704 18.05 -37.96 -16.51
C ALA A 704 16.57 -37.54 -16.51
N LEU A 705 15.66 -38.50 -16.68
CA LEU A 705 14.21 -38.28 -16.59
C LEU A 705 13.77 -37.95 -15.15
N ALA A 706 14.34 -38.62 -14.16
CA ALA A 706 13.99 -38.47 -12.75
C ALA A 706 14.21 -37.06 -12.19
N HIS A 707 15.07 -36.25 -12.83
CA HIS A 707 15.28 -34.84 -12.47
C HIS A 707 14.24 -33.86 -13.04
N ALA A 708 13.31 -34.32 -13.87
CA ALA A 708 12.30 -33.48 -14.50
C ALA A 708 10.98 -33.44 -13.72
N SER A 709 10.10 -32.47 -14.01
CA SER A 709 8.71 -32.54 -13.55
C SER A 709 7.99 -33.71 -14.24
N LEU A 710 7.42 -34.63 -13.45
CA LEU A 710 6.86 -35.89 -13.91
C LEU A 710 5.45 -36.12 -13.33
N PRO A 711 4.52 -36.75 -14.08
CA PRO A 711 3.25 -37.22 -13.53
C PRO A 711 3.44 -38.24 -12.41
N VAL A 712 2.51 -38.26 -11.44
CA VAL A 712 2.57 -39.11 -10.23
C VAL A 712 2.67 -40.60 -10.58
N GLU A 713 2.06 -41.06 -11.67
CA GLU A 713 2.16 -42.47 -12.09
C GLU A 713 3.59 -42.85 -12.50
N ILE A 714 4.33 -41.91 -13.11
CA ILE A 714 5.71 -42.12 -13.53
C ILE A 714 6.65 -42.01 -12.32
N GLN A 715 6.41 -41.06 -11.42
CA GLN A 715 7.16 -40.96 -10.17
C GLN A 715 7.07 -42.26 -9.36
N ASN A 716 5.86 -42.80 -9.19
CA ASN A 716 5.65 -44.07 -8.47
C ASN A 716 6.41 -45.25 -9.10
N ARG A 717 6.49 -45.29 -10.43
CA ARG A 717 7.25 -46.30 -11.16
C ARG A 717 8.75 -46.17 -10.94
N LEU A 718 9.29 -44.96 -11.06
CA LEU A 718 10.71 -44.68 -10.84
C LEU A 718 11.12 -44.89 -9.38
N ALA A 719 10.21 -44.72 -8.43
CA ALA A 719 10.42 -45.02 -7.01
C ALA A 719 10.58 -46.53 -6.72
N GLU A 720 10.13 -47.40 -7.62
CA GLU A 720 10.30 -48.86 -7.54
C GLU A 720 11.43 -49.38 -8.45
N ASP A 721 12.21 -48.48 -9.07
CA ASP A 721 13.26 -48.87 -10.01
C ASP A 721 14.32 -49.74 -9.32
N ALA A 722 14.83 -50.76 -10.01
CA ALA A 722 15.88 -51.64 -9.47
C ALA A 722 17.18 -50.87 -9.19
N TRP A 723 17.45 -49.77 -9.91
CA TRP A 723 18.69 -49.02 -9.81
C TRP A 723 18.62 -47.90 -8.77
N ILE A 724 19.54 -47.93 -7.81
CA ILE A 724 19.61 -46.96 -6.69
C ILE A 724 19.77 -45.52 -7.22
N GLU A 725 20.59 -45.31 -8.24
CA GLU A 725 20.83 -43.97 -8.81
C GLU A 725 19.55 -43.34 -9.39
N VAL A 726 18.62 -44.14 -9.92
CA VAL A 726 17.33 -43.63 -10.42
C VAL A 726 16.45 -43.15 -9.27
N ARG A 727 16.33 -43.98 -8.21
CA ARG A 727 15.55 -43.64 -7.02
C ARG A 727 16.14 -42.44 -6.27
N LYS A 728 17.48 -42.36 -6.21
CA LYS A 728 18.21 -41.23 -5.63
C LYS A 728 18.01 -39.94 -6.42
N ALA A 729 18.08 -40.00 -7.76
CA ALA A 729 17.80 -38.85 -8.62
C ALA A 729 16.36 -38.35 -8.48
N LEU A 730 15.40 -39.28 -8.34
CA LEU A 730 14.00 -38.96 -8.07
C LEU A 730 13.80 -38.32 -6.69
N ALA A 731 14.48 -38.83 -5.66
CA ALA A 731 14.46 -38.25 -4.31
C ALA A 731 15.02 -36.81 -4.26
N GLY A 732 15.99 -36.50 -5.14
CA GLY A 732 16.54 -35.15 -5.30
C GLY A 732 15.67 -34.18 -6.11
N ASN A 733 14.48 -34.61 -6.57
CA ASN A 733 13.63 -33.83 -7.44
C ASN A 733 12.66 -32.95 -6.65
N ARG A 734 12.75 -31.62 -6.85
CA ARG A 734 11.91 -30.63 -6.16
C ARG A 734 10.39 -30.83 -6.31
N TRP A 735 9.93 -31.51 -7.36
CA TRP A 735 8.51 -31.70 -7.68
C TRP A 735 8.04 -33.13 -7.41
N LEU A 736 8.30 -33.64 -6.21
CA LEU A 736 7.93 -34.98 -5.80
C LEU A 736 6.58 -35.01 -5.05
N ASP A 737 5.69 -35.91 -5.44
CA ASP A 737 4.39 -36.09 -4.79
C ASP A 737 4.52 -36.57 -3.33
N PRO A 738 3.69 -36.09 -2.37
CA PRO A 738 3.78 -36.48 -0.96
C PRO A 738 3.70 -37.98 -0.69
N ASP A 739 2.92 -38.74 -1.47
CA ASP A 739 2.82 -40.20 -1.29
C ASP A 739 4.10 -40.89 -1.74
N VAL A 740 4.72 -40.39 -2.82
CA VAL A 740 6.02 -40.88 -3.32
C VAL A 740 7.15 -40.51 -2.37
N GLN A 741 7.10 -39.31 -1.77
CA GLN A 741 8.02 -38.89 -0.70
C GLN A 741 8.02 -39.88 0.47
N ARG A 742 6.84 -40.24 1.00
CA ARG A 742 6.72 -41.22 2.09
C ARG A 742 7.25 -42.60 1.69
N LYS A 743 7.01 -43.01 0.45
CA LYS A 743 7.52 -44.28 -0.09
C LYS A 743 9.05 -44.31 -0.14
N LEU A 744 9.67 -43.27 -0.70
CA LEU A 744 11.14 -43.15 -0.75
C LEU A 744 11.77 -42.95 0.63
N ALA A 745 11.05 -42.36 1.59
CA ALA A 745 11.50 -42.26 2.98
C ALA A 745 11.64 -43.64 3.64
N SER A 746 10.92 -44.66 3.14
CA SER A 746 11.06 -46.06 3.57
C SER A 746 12.04 -46.88 2.73
N ASP A 747 12.79 -46.26 1.81
CA ASP A 747 13.75 -46.97 0.94
C ASP A 747 14.85 -47.64 1.76
N ALA A 748 15.26 -48.86 1.37
CA ALA A 748 16.33 -49.59 2.04
C ALA A 748 17.69 -48.87 1.95
N ASN A 749 17.92 -48.08 0.91
CA ASN A 749 19.19 -47.39 0.69
C ASN A 749 19.25 -46.04 1.40
N GLN A 750 20.26 -45.88 2.26
CA GLN A 750 20.55 -44.63 2.96
C GLN A 750 20.69 -43.41 2.04
N GLY A 751 21.35 -43.55 0.89
CA GLY A 751 21.63 -42.45 -0.03
C GLY A 751 20.38 -41.86 -0.67
N VAL A 752 19.31 -42.65 -0.82
CA VAL A 752 18.00 -42.17 -1.31
C VAL A 752 17.31 -41.33 -0.25
N ARG A 753 17.31 -41.79 1.02
CA ARG A 753 16.72 -41.07 2.15
C ARG A 753 17.43 -39.74 2.43
N LEU A 754 18.77 -39.72 2.31
CA LEU A 754 19.56 -38.48 2.40
C LEU A 754 19.22 -37.49 1.28
N ALA A 755 19.02 -37.96 0.06
CA ALA A 755 18.65 -37.08 -1.07
C ALA A 755 17.30 -36.38 -0.87
N LEU A 756 16.33 -37.01 -0.18
CA LEU A 756 15.05 -36.38 0.18
C LEU A 756 15.25 -35.19 1.15
N ILE A 757 16.19 -35.34 2.09
CA ILE A 757 16.55 -34.29 3.05
C ILE A 757 17.23 -33.15 2.32
N GLU A 758 18.23 -33.44 1.48
CA GLU A 758 18.95 -32.43 0.69
C GLU A 758 18.03 -31.62 -0.24
N ALA A 759 16.94 -32.25 -0.73
CA ALA A 759 15.97 -31.59 -1.60
C ALA A 759 14.94 -30.73 -0.85
N GLY A 760 14.85 -30.79 0.49
CA GLY A 760 13.93 -29.95 1.25
C GLY A 760 12.48 -30.46 1.35
N HIS A 761 12.24 -31.76 1.16
CA HIS A 761 10.88 -32.30 1.12
C HIS A 761 10.26 -32.44 2.52
N ALA A 762 9.27 -31.59 2.83
CA ALA A 762 8.71 -31.48 4.17
C ALA A 762 8.08 -32.78 4.71
N ASP A 763 7.22 -33.46 3.92
CA ASP A 763 6.56 -34.69 4.37
C ASP A 763 7.55 -35.84 4.55
N ALA A 764 8.57 -35.92 3.69
CA ALA A 764 9.66 -36.88 3.84
C ALA A 764 10.49 -36.62 5.11
N MET A 765 10.87 -35.35 5.37
CA MET A 765 11.64 -35.00 6.57
C MET A 765 10.89 -35.37 7.86
N VAL A 766 9.58 -35.16 7.91
CA VAL A 766 8.74 -35.57 9.05
C VAL A 766 8.76 -37.09 9.21
N ALA A 767 8.69 -37.87 8.14
CA ALA A 767 8.78 -39.32 8.20
C ALA A 767 10.17 -39.80 8.69
N LEU A 768 11.24 -39.14 8.27
CA LEU A 768 12.63 -39.50 8.56
C LEU A 768 13.12 -39.14 9.98
N VAL A 769 12.33 -38.43 10.79
CA VAL A 769 12.67 -38.15 12.21
C VAL A 769 12.89 -39.45 13.01
N ASP A 770 12.11 -40.49 12.70
CA ASP A 770 12.18 -41.79 13.37
C ASP A 770 13.07 -42.80 12.63
N ASP A 771 13.83 -42.36 11.62
CA ASP A 771 14.70 -43.25 10.84
C ASP A 771 15.72 -43.94 11.76
N PRO A 772 15.97 -45.25 11.64
CA PRO A 772 16.91 -45.95 12.50
C PRO A 772 18.39 -45.57 12.24
N ASP A 773 18.71 -44.91 11.12
CA ASP A 773 20.08 -44.54 10.76
C ASP A 773 20.44 -43.14 11.29
N ASP A 774 21.39 -43.09 12.24
CA ASP A 774 21.80 -41.84 12.90
C ASP A 774 22.38 -40.80 11.94
N LYS A 775 22.95 -41.22 10.79
CA LYS A 775 23.47 -40.26 9.79
C LYS A 775 22.33 -39.55 9.05
N VAL A 776 21.17 -40.18 8.89
CA VAL A 776 19.97 -39.55 8.30
C VAL A 776 19.44 -38.49 9.26
N PHE A 777 19.41 -38.81 10.56
CA PHE A 777 19.04 -37.86 11.59
C PHE A 777 20.02 -36.68 11.67
N ASP A 778 21.34 -36.93 11.63
CA ASP A 778 22.36 -35.88 11.60
C ASP A 778 22.19 -34.93 10.40
N ALA A 779 21.95 -35.48 9.21
CA ALA A 779 21.69 -34.67 8.01
C ALA A 779 20.44 -33.77 8.15
N LEU A 780 19.38 -34.28 8.78
CA LEU A 780 18.16 -33.51 9.07
C LEU A 780 18.46 -32.36 10.03
N THR A 781 19.25 -32.60 11.10
CA THR A 781 19.58 -31.54 12.08
C THR A 781 20.43 -30.39 11.51
N ARG A 782 21.17 -30.65 10.43
CA ARG A 782 22.06 -29.68 9.77
C ARG A 782 21.42 -28.96 8.58
N HIS A 783 20.17 -29.26 8.25
CA HIS A 783 19.49 -28.66 7.11
C HIS A 783 19.18 -27.17 7.35
N ASP A 784 19.30 -26.34 6.31
CA ASP A 784 19.20 -24.87 6.42
C ASP A 784 17.79 -24.36 6.75
N SER A 785 16.77 -25.14 6.42
CA SER A 785 15.36 -24.80 6.64
C SER A 785 14.56 -26.05 6.99
N LEU A 786 14.10 -26.15 8.23
CA LEU A 786 13.28 -27.27 8.70
C LEU A 786 11.79 -26.87 8.73
N PRO A 787 10.88 -27.73 8.26
CA PRO A 787 9.44 -27.53 8.43
C PRO A 787 9.02 -27.54 9.91
N GLU A 788 8.00 -26.76 10.27
CA GLU A 788 7.43 -26.71 11.63
C GLU A 788 7.10 -28.11 12.21
N ALA A 789 6.50 -28.99 11.40
CA ALA A 789 6.13 -30.34 11.82
C ALA A 789 7.33 -31.19 12.27
N VAL A 790 8.52 -30.94 11.74
CA VAL A 790 9.75 -31.65 12.13
C VAL A 790 10.17 -31.24 13.56
N TYR A 791 10.09 -29.94 13.88
CA TYR A 791 10.40 -29.44 15.22
C TYR A 791 9.50 -30.07 16.29
N TRP A 792 8.19 -30.11 16.03
CA TRP A 792 7.23 -30.76 16.93
C TRP A 792 7.52 -32.25 17.10
N LYS A 793 7.76 -32.95 15.99
CA LYS A 793 8.00 -34.39 16.03
C LYS A 793 9.28 -34.78 16.75
N VAL A 794 10.35 -33.98 16.61
CA VAL A 794 11.59 -34.20 17.38
C VAL A 794 11.36 -33.89 18.86
N ALA A 795 10.66 -32.80 19.21
CA ALA A 795 10.35 -32.47 20.60
C ALA A 795 9.49 -33.57 21.28
N ASP A 796 8.63 -34.24 20.51
CA ASP A 796 7.80 -35.36 20.99
C ASP A 796 8.48 -36.73 20.89
N CYS A 797 9.68 -36.81 20.33
CA CYS A 797 10.40 -38.07 20.19
C CYS A 797 10.66 -38.68 21.56
N VAL A 798 10.38 -39.97 21.75
CA VAL A 798 10.56 -40.65 23.05
C VAL A 798 12.03 -40.69 23.48
N ASN A 799 12.97 -40.74 22.53
CA ASN A 799 14.40 -40.89 22.81
C ASN A 799 15.06 -39.56 23.22
N PRO A 800 15.45 -39.38 24.50
CA PRO A 800 16.04 -38.13 24.99
C PRO A 800 17.40 -37.81 24.34
N ALA A 801 18.15 -38.82 23.87
CA ALA A 801 19.43 -38.59 23.20
C ALA A 801 19.25 -37.91 21.84
N ARG A 802 18.18 -38.23 21.09
CA ARG A 802 17.84 -37.55 19.82
C ARG A 802 17.42 -36.10 20.04
N ARG A 803 16.62 -35.85 21.08
CA ARG A 803 16.21 -34.48 21.45
C ARG A 803 17.43 -33.64 21.86
N LEU A 804 18.32 -34.20 22.67
CA LEU A 804 19.56 -33.53 23.06
C LEU A 804 20.45 -33.23 21.85
N TYR A 805 20.68 -34.22 20.99
CA TYR A 805 21.50 -34.07 19.79
C TYR A 805 20.93 -32.98 18.86
N PHE A 806 19.61 -32.97 18.66
CA PHE A 806 18.93 -31.96 17.87
C PHE A 806 19.14 -30.55 18.42
N VAL A 807 18.95 -30.34 19.73
CA VAL A 807 19.16 -29.02 20.36
C VAL A 807 20.64 -28.59 20.29
N GLU A 808 21.58 -29.53 20.44
CA GLU A 808 23.01 -29.24 20.37
C GLU A 808 23.48 -28.83 18.97
N HIS A 809 22.93 -29.46 17.93
CA HIS A 809 23.40 -29.33 16.55
C HIS A 809 22.47 -28.52 15.64
N LEU A 810 21.34 -28.03 16.15
CA LEU A 810 20.45 -27.13 15.41
C LEU A 810 21.23 -25.88 14.98
N ARG A 811 21.23 -25.61 13.69
CA ARG A 811 21.87 -24.41 13.14
C ARG A 811 21.14 -23.16 13.64
N ASP A 812 21.87 -22.21 14.22
CA ASP A 812 21.27 -20.99 14.76
C ASP A 812 20.71 -20.12 13.62
N GLY A 813 19.39 -20.02 13.51
CA GLY A 813 18.70 -19.27 12.47
C GLY A 813 17.19 -19.27 12.70
N TYR A 814 16.56 -18.10 12.57
CA TYR A 814 15.13 -17.86 12.78
C TYR A 814 14.23 -18.94 12.13
N GLY A 815 13.37 -19.60 12.92
CA GLY A 815 12.39 -20.55 12.38
C GLY A 815 11.73 -21.53 13.35
N MET A 816 12.26 -21.71 14.57
CA MET A 816 11.61 -22.58 15.56
C MET A 816 10.30 -21.93 16.08
N PRO A 817 9.15 -22.62 16.04
CA PRO A 817 7.91 -22.12 16.62
C PRO A 817 8.05 -21.93 18.14
N ALA A 818 7.50 -20.83 18.68
CA ALA A 818 7.58 -20.51 20.12
C ALA A 818 7.06 -21.66 21.01
N GLY A 819 5.99 -22.35 20.57
CA GLY A 819 5.44 -23.49 21.31
C GLY A 819 6.36 -24.71 21.39
N VAL A 820 7.25 -24.92 20.40
CA VAL A 820 8.25 -26.00 20.46
C VAL A 820 9.35 -25.67 21.46
N LEU A 821 9.81 -24.41 21.45
CA LEU A 821 10.81 -23.94 22.40
C LEU A 821 10.31 -24.08 23.84
N ASP A 822 9.04 -23.71 24.11
CA ASP A 822 8.39 -23.93 25.40
C ASP A 822 8.45 -25.40 25.84
N ARG A 823 8.18 -26.32 24.92
CA ARG A 823 8.18 -27.76 25.20
C ARG A 823 9.57 -28.31 25.48
N LEU A 824 10.60 -27.82 24.79
CA LEU A 824 12.00 -28.21 25.02
C LEU A 824 12.56 -27.65 26.33
N ILE A 825 12.14 -26.45 26.72
CA ILE A 825 12.50 -25.83 28.01
C ILE A 825 11.82 -26.58 29.17
N GLN A 826 10.64 -27.14 28.94
CA GLN A 826 9.89 -27.95 29.90
C GLN A 826 10.14 -29.46 29.75
N ASP A 827 11.16 -29.87 28.98
CA ASP A 827 11.45 -31.29 28.73
C ASP A 827 11.71 -32.04 30.03
N ALA A 828 11.16 -33.23 30.23
CA ALA A 828 11.40 -34.01 31.44
C ALA A 828 12.90 -34.36 31.67
N HIS A 829 13.71 -34.40 30.61
CA HIS A 829 15.13 -34.75 30.66
C HIS A 829 16.01 -33.51 30.89
N ALA A 830 16.62 -33.42 32.08
CA ALA A 830 17.38 -32.23 32.51
C ALA A 830 18.49 -31.75 31.55
N PRO A 831 19.30 -32.63 30.92
CA PRO A 831 20.26 -32.22 29.90
C PRO A 831 19.66 -31.47 28.71
N VAL A 832 18.47 -31.87 28.22
CA VAL A 832 17.82 -31.21 27.08
C VAL A 832 17.41 -29.80 27.46
N ARG A 833 16.77 -29.64 28.63
CA ARG A 833 16.40 -28.32 29.18
C ARG A 833 17.61 -27.40 29.27
N ARG A 834 18.71 -27.88 29.87
CA ARG A 834 19.94 -27.09 30.09
C ARG A 834 20.57 -26.60 28.78
N VAL A 835 20.62 -27.44 27.75
CA VAL A 835 21.19 -27.03 26.46
C VAL A 835 20.24 -26.08 25.72
N ALA A 836 18.93 -26.33 25.74
CA ALA A 836 17.93 -25.48 25.10
C ALA A 836 17.95 -24.06 25.69
N CYS A 837 17.99 -23.94 27.01
CA CYS A 837 18.03 -22.64 27.70
C CYS A 837 19.29 -21.85 27.39
N ARG A 838 20.46 -22.50 27.41
CA ARG A 838 21.74 -21.85 27.10
C ARG A 838 21.85 -21.42 25.64
N ARG A 839 21.33 -22.22 24.71
CA ARG A 839 21.47 -21.95 23.28
C ARG A 839 20.48 -20.90 22.77
N PHE A 840 19.24 -20.91 23.26
CA PHE A 840 18.16 -20.03 22.77
C PHE A 840 17.82 -18.88 23.72
N GLU A 841 18.68 -18.55 24.69
CA GLU A 841 18.48 -17.51 25.70
C GLU A 841 17.99 -16.15 25.13
N ARG A 842 18.52 -15.76 23.97
CA ARG A 842 18.17 -14.51 23.29
C ARG A 842 16.76 -14.51 22.68
N HIS A 843 16.18 -15.68 22.44
CA HIS A 843 14.87 -15.85 21.82
C HIS A 843 13.74 -16.09 22.82
N LEU A 844 14.07 -16.18 24.11
CA LEU A 844 13.11 -16.30 25.19
C LEU A 844 12.36 -14.97 25.39
N ASP A 845 11.05 -15.05 25.51
CA ASP A 845 10.25 -13.94 25.98
C ASP A 845 10.43 -13.71 27.49
N ASP A 846 9.94 -12.58 27.97
CA ASP A 846 10.11 -12.18 29.36
C ASP A 846 9.40 -13.13 30.34
N ALA A 847 8.29 -13.75 29.95
CA ALA A 847 7.58 -14.73 30.78
C ALA A 847 8.31 -16.08 30.85
N GLN A 848 9.03 -16.46 29.80
CA GLN A 848 9.88 -17.65 29.72
C GLN A 848 11.17 -17.44 30.52
N ARG A 849 11.82 -16.28 30.40
CA ARG A 849 12.97 -15.88 31.22
C ARG A 849 12.61 -15.83 32.70
N ALA A 850 11.46 -15.25 33.05
CA ALA A 850 10.97 -15.23 34.41
C ALA A 850 10.77 -16.65 34.96
N ARG A 851 10.15 -17.56 34.20
CA ARG A 851 9.95 -18.95 34.62
C ARG A 851 11.25 -19.72 34.83
N LEU A 852 12.26 -19.48 34.00
CA LEU A 852 13.59 -20.07 34.14
C LEU A 852 14.34 -19.64 35.41
N LEU A 853 14.08 -18.41 35.86
CA LEU A 853 14.64 -17.88 37.10
C LEU A 853 14.06 -18.51 38.36
N TYR A 854 12.85 -19.06 38.28
CA TYR A 854 12.21 -19.80 39.37
C TYR A 854 12.62 -21.28 39.44
N ASP A 855 13.25 -21.84 38.40
CA ASP A 855 13.71 -23.23 38.40
C ASP A 855 15.10 -23.35 39.06
N THR A 856 15.10 -23.80 40.32
CA THR A 856 16.28 -23.84 41.20
C THR A 856 17.46 -24.67 40.70
N GLU A 857 17.26 -25.57 39.72
CA GLU A 857 18.35 -26.38 39.14
C GLU A 857 19.20 -25.65 38.08
N LEU A 858 18.71 -24.53 37.54
CA LEU A 858 19.34 -23.78 36.44
C LEU A 858 19.98 -22.46 36.90
N GLY A 859 19.67 -22.01 38.11
CA GLY A 859 20.00 -20.67 38.63
C GLY A 859 21.48 -20.31 38.72
N ASP A 860 22.40 -21.29 38.71
CA ASP A 860 23.85 -21.02 38.76
C ASP A 860 24.51 -20.96 37.36
N ASP A 861 23.90 -21.58 36.33
CA ASP A 861 24.48 -21.68 34.98
C ASP A 861 23.96 -20.60 34.01
N VAL A 862 22.81 -19.99 34.28
CA VAL A 862 22.27 -18.88 33.47
C VAL A 862 22.82 -17.56 34.00
N ARG A 863 24.01 -17.17 33.53
CA ARG A 863 24.45 -15.77 33.65
C ARG A 863 23.54 -14.89 32.80
N LEU A 864 22.42 -14.46 33.35
CA LEU A 864 21.58 -13.42 32.74
C LEU A 864 22.38 -12.12 32.69
N THR A 865 23.11 -11.91 31.60
CA THR A 865 23.57 -10.58 31.19
C THR A 865 22.34 -9.78 30.74
N LEU A 866 21.58 -9.24 31.69
CA LEU A 866 20.58 -8.19 31.44
C LEU A 866 21.34 -6.88 31.17
N VAL A 867 21.96 -6.79 29.99
CA VAL A 867 22.66 -5.60 29.48
C VAL A 867 21.84 -4.94 28.36
N ASP A 868 20.63 -5.44 28.09
CA ASP A 868 19.80 -4.92 27.00
C ASP A 868 18.86 -3.81 27.51
N PRO A 869 18.81 -2.61 26.89
CA PRO A 869 17.96 -1.49 27.31
C PRO A 869 16.44 -1.72 27.16
N PHE A 870 16.03 -2.91 26.68
CA PHE A 870 14.65 -3.24 26.29
C PHE A 870 14.00 -4.31 27.19
N VAL A 871 14.37 -4.37 28.47
CA VAL A 871 13.64 -5.20 29.44
C VAL A 871 12.23 -4.63 29.62
N SER A 872 11.17 -5.42 29.41
CA SER A 872 9.81 -4.89 29.58
C SER A 872 9.53 -4.53 31.04
N GLU A 873 8.71 -3.49 31.23
CA GLU A 873 8.25 -3.06 32.55
C GLU A 873 7.68 -4.22 33.39
N GLN A 874 6.96 -5.14 32.75
CA GLN A 874 6.38 -6.32 33.41
C GLN A 874 7.44 -7.28 33.97
N LEU A 875 8.58 -7.47 33.29
CA LEU A 875 9.65 -8.32 33.79
C LEU A 875 10.39 -7.66 34.96
N ILE A 876 10.61 -6.35 34.90
CA ILE A 876 11.23 -5.60 36.00
C ILE A 876 10.37 -5.71 37.25
N TRP A 877 9.05 -5.53 37.12
CA TRP A 877 8.12 -5.72 38.24
C TRP A 877 8.14 -7.16 38.76
N ALA A 878 8.14 -8.18 37.90
CA ALA A 878 8.21 -9.57 38.32
C ALA A 878 9.53 -9.94 39.02
N LEU A 879 10.66 -9.31 38.65
CA LEU A 879 11.96 -9.48 39.32
C LEU A 879 11.99 -8.78 40.68
N LEU A 880 11.42 -7.58 40.78
CA LEU A 880 11.29 -6.83 42.04
C LEU A 880 10.34 -7.51 43.03
N ASP A 881 9.31 -8.18 42.53
CA ASP A 881 8.34 -8.95 43.33
C ASP A 881 8.83 -10.38 43.65
N SER A 882 10.00 -10.77 43.13
CA SER A 882 10.57 -12.11 43.34
C SER A 882 11.02 -12.33 44.78
N GLU A 883 10.69 -13.49 45.36
CA GLU A 883 11.13 -13.83 46.71
C GLU A 883 12.65 -13.99 46.84
N SER A 884 13.38 -14.25 45.75
CA SER A 884 14.85 -14.41 45.78
C SER A 884 15.58 -13.06 45.91
N PRO A 885 16.42 -12.86 46.95
CA PRO A 885 17.18 -11.61 47.13
C PRO A 885 18.12 -11.31 45.95
N LYS A 886 18.67 -12.35 45.31
CA LYS A 886 19.53 -12.21 44.13
C LYS A 886 18.74 -11.72 42.91
N LEU A 887 17.52 -12.23 42.71
CA LEU A 887 16.67 -11.82 41.59
C LEU A 887 16.11 -10.41 41.80
N ARG A 888 15.77 -10.05 43.04
CA ARG A 888 15.43 -8.67 43.42
C ARG A 888 16.57 -7.69 43.15
N ALA A 889 17.80 -8.04 43.50
CA ALA A 889 18.97 -7.20 43.21
C ALA A 889 19.16 -6.98 41.69
N VAL A 890 18.90 -8.02 40.88
CA VAL A 890 18.90 -7.91 39.41
C VAL A 890 17.74 -7.05 38.90
N GLY A 891 16.55 -7.16 39.50
CA GLY A 891 15.40 -6.29 39.22
C GLY A 891 15.68 -4.81 39.51
N TYR A 892 16.34 -4.52 40.64
CA TYR A 892 16.78 -3.17 40.99
C TYR A 892 17.83 -2.63 40.01
N GLN A 893 18.80 -3.45 39.59
CA GLN A 893 19.76 -3.07 38.54
C GLN A 893 19.08 -2.81 37.19
N ALA A 894 18.09 -3.62 36.80
CA ALA A 894 17.34 -3.42 35.56
C ALA A 894 16.48 -2.15 35.61
N LEU A 895 15.86 -1.86 36.76
CA LEU A 895 15.10 -0.62 36.99
C LEU A 895 16.00 0.61 36.84
N GLU A 896 17.24 0.54 37.33
CA GLU A 896 18.24 1.61 37.25
C GLU A 896 18.72 1.90 35.82
N HIS A 897 18.76 0.89 34.95
CA HIS A 897 19.21 1.02 33.56
C HIS A 897 18.08 1.38 32.57
N SER A 898 16.81 1.32 32.99
CA SER A 898 15.63 1.49 32.10
C SER A 898 15.22 2.96 31.82
N GLY A 899 16.07 3.93 32.16
CA GLY A 899 15.95 5.33 31.72
C GLY A 899 14.61 6.01 32.09
N GLU A 900 13.70 6.09 31.13
CA GLU A 900 12.39 6.75 31.27
C GLU A 900 11.47 6.08 32.30
N LEU A 901 11.56 4.76 32.49
CA LEU A 901 10.78 4.01 33.49
C LEU A 901 11.25 4.28 34.93
N GLY A 902 12.58 4.36 35.13
CA GLY A 902 13.16 4.81 36.39
C GLY A 902 12.76 6.26 36.70
N GLU A 903 12.86 7.16 35.72
CA GLU A 903 12.37 8.53 35.88
C GLU A 903 10.86 8.62 36.14
N TYR A 904 10.03 7.78 35.51
CA TYR A 904 8.59 7.75 35.77
C TYR A 904 8.31 7.24 37.18
N PHE A 905 8.98 6.18 37.64
CA PHE A 905 8.84 5.69 39.03
C PHE A 905 9.20 6.79 40.06
N TYR A 906 10.30 7.52 39.83
CA TYR A 906 10.71 8.65 40.68
C TYR A 906 9.83 9.89 40.55
N LYS A 907 9.25 10.16 39.37
CA LYS A 907 8.36 11.32 39.10
C LYS A 907 6.88 11.03 39.41
N SER A 908 6.49 9.77 39.54
CA SER A 908 5.13 9.32 39.91
C SER A 908 4.99 9.03 41.40
N LEU A 909 6.08 9.05 42.16
CA LEU A 909 6.07 9.08 43.63
C LEU A 909 5.13 10.17 44.20
N PRO A 910 5.06 11.40 43.65
CA PRO A 910 4.09 12.43 44.08
C PRO A 910 2.62 12.10 43.75
N SER A 911 2.35 11.26 42.74
CA SER A 911 0.98 10.83 42.39
C SER A 911 0.57 9.49 43.00
N LEU A 912 1.53 8.72 43.52
CA LEU A 912 1.31 7.57 44.38
C LEU A 912 1.14 7.99 45.86
N VAL A 913 1.64 9.17 46.24
CA VAL A 913 1.40 9.78 47.56
C VAL A 913 0.13 10.64 47.51
N ASN A 914 -1.00 9.95 47.47
CA ASN A 914 -2.29 10.50 47.86
C ASN A 914 -2.93 9.56 48.89
N TRP A 915 -2.28 9.45 50.04
CA TRP A 915 -2.93 9.09 51.28
C TRP A 915 -2.86 10.28 52.23
N GLN A 916 -3.98 11.00 52.28
CA GLN A 916 -4.21 12.16 53.13
C GLN A 916 -4.16 11.77 54.61
N ASN A 917 -3.36 12.55 55.34
CA ASN A 917 -3.41 12.80 56.78
C ASN A 917 -2.54 11.84 57.62
N GLY A 918 -1.37 12.28 58.06
CA GLY A 918 -0.93 13.67 58.00
C GLY A 918 0.30 13.81 58.84
N VAL A 919 1.36 14.28 58.22
CA VAL A 919 2.69 14.10 58.75
C VAL A 919 3.17 12.70 58.46
N VAL A 920 4.09 12.54 57.50
CA VAL A 920 5.38 13.19 57.49
C VAL A 920 5.35 14.52 56.64
N PRO A 921 5.10 15.72 57.19
CA PRO A 921 6.06 16.78 57.00
C PRO A 921 7.34 16.38 57.67
N ARG A 922 8.01 15.39 57.10
CA ARG A 922 8.49 15.43 55.70
C ARG A 922 8.48 14.06 54.94
N GLU A 923 7.45 13.71 54.12
CA GLU A 923 6.58 12.46 54.10
C GLU A 923 7.23 11.12 53.74
N LEU A 924 8.55 11.16 53.68
CA LEU A 924 9.42 10.17 53.09
C LEU A 924 10.36 9.51 54.11
N LEU A 925 10.30 9.83 55.42
CA LEU A 925 11.41 9.55 56.34
C LEU A 925 11.21 8.44 57.37
N GLU A 926 9.98 8.07 57.71
CA GLU A 926 9.72 6.93 58.60
C GLU A 926 9.47 5.64 57.84
N ASP A 927 9.57 5.68 56.50
CA ASP A 927 9.28 4.53 55.66
C ASP A 927 10.32 3.43 55.95
N TYR A 928 9.84 2.31 56.51
CA TYR A 928 10.67 1.20 56.96
C TYR A 928 11.52 0.64 55.81
N GLN A 929 11.06 0.79 54.56
CA GLN A 929 11.80 0.41 53.36
C GLN A 929 12.90 1.40 53.00
N ILE A 930 12.74 2.71 53.23
CA ILE A 930 13.82 3.71 53.02
C ILE A 930 14.90 3.56 54.10
N PHE A 931 14.51 3.14 55.31
CA PHE A 931 15.41 2.79 56.41
C PHE A 931 16.09 1.42 56.22
N GLU A 932 15.40 0.39 55.74
CA GLU A 932 15.98 -0.92 55.36
C GLU A 932 16.84 -0.82 54.11
N ILE A 933 16.42 -0.09 53.06
CA ILE A 933 17.25 0.19 51.88
C ILE A 933 18.50 0.95 52.33
N GLY A 934 18.38 1.94 53.23
CA GLY A 934 19.53 2.61 53.85
C GLY A 934 20.45 1.66 54.62
N ILE A 935 19.90 0.76 55.45
CA ILE A 935 20.65 -0.25 56.21
C ILE A 935 21.25 -1.32 55.31
N GLN A 936 20.57 -1.78 54.25
CA GLN A 936 21.04 -2.79 53.32
C GLN A 936 22.07 -2.25 52.33
N THR A 937 21.93 -1.00 51.91
CA THR A 937 22.96 -0.27 51.14
C THR A 937 24.20 -0.09 52.01
N LEU A 938 24.06 0.22 53.31
CA LEU A 938 25.19 0.29 54.26
C LEU A 938 25.74 -1.09 54.66
N LEU A 939 24.92 -2.13 54.78
CA LEU A 939 25.35 -3.51 55.02
C LEU A 939 26.10 -4.06 53.82
N ALA A 940 25.73 -3.68 52.59
CA ALA A 940 26.48 -4.01 51.38
C ALA A 940 27.86 -3.32 51.33
N ASP A 941 28.06 -2.20 52.05
CA ASP A 941 29.25 -1.33 51.95
C ASP A 941 30.14 -1.26 53.23
N HIS A 942 29.74 -1.85 54.35
CA HIS A 942 30.48 -1.75 55.63
C HIS A 942 31.61 -2.80 55.80
N ASP A 943 32.84 -2.36 56.08
CA ASP A 943 34.03 -3.24 56.08
C ASP A 943 34.17 -4.24 57.25
N ASP A 944 33.43 -4.10 58.37
CA ASP A 944 33.60 -4.94 59.56
C ASP A 944 32.58 -6.09 59.61
N PRO A 945 33.02 -7.35 59.44
CA PRO A 945 32.13 -8.50 59.42
C PRO A 945 31.41 -8.73 60.76
N LYS A 946 31.96 -8.34 61.91
CA LYS A 946 31.29 -8.53 63.22
C LYS A 946 30.14 -7.54 63.45
N ILE A 947 30.24 -6.35 62.87
CA ILE A 947 29.17 -5.35 62.92
C ILE A 947 28.08 -5.71 61.90
N ARG A 948 28.47 -6.15 60.69
CA ARG A 948 27.55 -6.79 59.73
C ARG A 948 26.81 -7.95 60.37
N GLU A 949 27.51 -8.81 61.10
CA GLU A 949 26.95 -9.98 61.78
C GLU A 949 26.08 -9.61 62.99
N ARG A 950 26.43 -8.59 63.78
CA ARG A 950 25.62 -8.10 64.92
C ARG A 950 24.39 -7.29 64.51
N LEU A 951 24.42 -6.58 63.38
CA LEU A 951 23.27 -5.88 62.82
C LEU A 951 22.39 -6.81 61.97
N ALA A 952 22.98 -7.84 61.35
CA ALA A 952 22.24 -8.90 60.66
C ALA A 952 21.61 -9.92 61.63
N ALA A 953 22.20 -10.11 62.82
CA ALA A 953 21.62 -10.94 63.86
C ALA A 953 20.43 -10.23 64.51
N ARG A 954 19.25 -10.82 64.39
CA ARG A 954 17.99 -10.31 64.95
C ARG A 954 17.93 -10.26 66.48
N ASP A 955 18.96 -10.74 67.19
CA ASP A 955 19.16 -10.67 68.64
C ASP A 955 19.62 -9.28 69.15
N VAL A 956 19.30 -8.23 68.40
CA VAL A 956 19.25 -6.89 69.00
C VAL A 956 17.99 -6.86 69.84
N ASP A 957 18.18 -6.92 71.16
CA ASP A 957 17.15 -6.84 72.20
C ASP A 957 16.08 -5.82 71.77
N GLU A 958 14.81 -6.21 71.85
CA GLU A 958 13.69 -5.41 71.32
C GLU A 958 13.70 -4.02 71.96
N ALA A 959 14.13 -3.90 73.21
CA ALA A 959 14.37 -2.64 73.90
C ALA A 959 15.49 -1.77 73.27
N ILE A 960 16.54 -2.35 72.70
CA ILE A 960 17.62 -1.63 71.99
C ILE A 960 17.14 -1.16 70.62
N ARG A 961 16.37 -2.00 69.91
CA ARG A 961 15.78 -1.65 68.62
C ARG A 961 14.78 -0.51 68.78
N THR A 962 13.90 -0.59 69.79
CA THR A 962 12.96 0.49 70.12
C THR A 962 13.69 1.76 70.50
N ARG A 963 14.79 1.69 71.25
CA ARG A 963 15.55 2.87 71.68
C ARG A 963 16.35 3.53 70.55
N LEU A 964 16.92 2.73 69.63
CA LEU A 964 17.54 3.23 68.40
C LEU A 964 16.51 3.89 67.48
N GLN A 965 15.33 3.29 67.38
CA GLN A 965 14.22 3.82 66.60
C GLN A 965 13.69 5.12 67.22
N GLU A 966 13.53 5.18 68.54
CA GLU A 966 13.14 6.40 69.29
C GLU A 966 14.18 7.52 69.15
N ASP A 967 15.48 7.24 69.33
CA ASP A 967 16.54 8.25 69.18
C ASP A 967 16.65 8.78 67.74
N LEU A 968 16.47 7.90 66.74
CA LEU A 968 16.49 8.27 65.32
C LEU A 968 15.27 9.11 64.97
N ILE A 969 14.09 8.68 65.42
CA ILE A 969 12.83 9.41 65.25
C ILE A 969 12.92 10.77 65.96
N ASP A 970 13.46 10.87 67.16
CA ASP A 970 13.60 12.12 67.89
C ASP A 970 14.64 13.07 67.25
N THR A 971 15.73 12.53 66.68
CA THR A 971 16.69 13.31 65.87
C THR A 971 16.04 13.85 64.60
N VAL A 972 15.24 13.02 63.93
CA VAL A 972 14.51 13.38 62.72
C VAL A 972 13.38 14.36 63.04
N ARG A 973 12.71 14.25 64.20
CA ARG A 973 11.71 15.20 64.71
C ARG A 973 12.33 16.56 65.04
N ALA A 974 13.48 16.58 65.69
CA ALA A 974 14.22 17.81 65.97
C ALA A 974 14.67 18.52 64.68
N ALA A 975 15.02 17.76 63.65
CA ALA A 975 15.33 18.30 62.32
C ALA A 975 14.06 18.76 61.58
N ALA A 976 12.97 17.99 61.62
CA ALA A 976 11.71 18.30 60.94
C ALA A 976 11.03 19.58 61.47
N ALA A 977 11.15 19.87 62.78
CA ALA A 977 10.61 21.09 63.39
C ALA A 977 11.32 22.39 62.95
N ALA A 978 12.52 22.29 62.36
CA ALA A 978 13.28 23.43 61.84
C ALA A 978 13.14 23.66 60.33
N GLY A 979 12.42 22.78 59.61
CA GLY A 979 12.18 22.87 58.16
C GLY A 979 13.41 22.85 57.20
N PRO A 980 14.42 21.97 57.34
CA PRO A 980 15.59 21.90 56.45
C PRO A 980 15.41 20.95 55.24
N SER A 981 16.47 20.79 54.42
CA SER A 981 16.54 20.06 53.13
C SER A 981 17.02 18.58 53.24
N LEU A 982 16.89 17.76 52.17
CA LEU A 982 16.94 16.26 52.26
C LEU A 982 18.36 15.75 52.49
N SER A 983 19.32 16.46 51.91
CA SER A 983 20.76 16.27 52.12
C SER A 983 21.21 16.63 53.55
N GLU A 984 20.63 17.66 54.17
CA GLU A 984 20.95 18.04 55.55
C GLU A 984 20.45 17.00 56.56
N MET A 985 19.32 16.33 56.29
CA MET A 985 18.86 15.21 57.12
C MET A 985 19.83 14.05 57.05
N LEU A 986 20.19 13.56 55.87
CA LEU A 986 21.09 12.41 55.71
C LEU A 986 22.46 12.62 56.41
N SER A 987 23.00 13.84 56.38
CA SER A 987 24.23 14.23 57.08
C SER A 987 24.09 14.26 58.62
N LEU A 988 22.95 14.72 59.14
CA LEU A 988 22.62 14.71 60.57
C LEU A 988 22.35 13.29 61.10
N THR A 989 21.73 12.42 60.27
CA THR A 989 21.46 11.01 60.59
C THR A 989 22.76 10.20 60.67
N GLN A 990 23.69 10.38 59.71
CA GLN A 990 25.03 9.74 59.76
C GLN A 990 25.83 10.14 61.01
N LYS A 991 25.86 11.43 61.37
CA LYS A 991 26.56 11.93 62.56
C LYS A 991 25.94 11.44 63.89
N SER A 992 24.63 11.22 63.92
CA SER A 992 23.92 10.75 65.12
C SER A 992 24.10 9.24 65.31
N MET A 993 24.00 8.44 64.24
CA MET A 993 24.27 7.00 64.30
C MET A 993 25.73 6.69 64.64
N SER A 994 26.70 7.46 64.14
CA SER A 994 28.12 7.27 64.53
C SER A 994 28.37 7.53 66.02
N ARG A 995 27.65 8.47 66.65
CA ARG A 995 27.71 8.70 68.11
C ARG A 995 27.01 7.61 68.92
N VAL A 996 25.92 7.05 68.43
CA VAL A 996 25.20 5.95 69.11
C VAL A 996 26.02 4.67 69.02
N LEU A 997 26.54 4.34 67.85
CA LEU A 997 27.42 3.19 67.64
C LEU A 997 28.75 3.32 68.42
N GLY A 998 29.31 4.53 68.52
CA GLY A 998 30.49 4.81 69.35
C GLY A 998 30.24 4.78 70.87
N ARG A 999 28.99 4.75 71.33
CA ARG A 999 28.62 4.51 72.74
C ARG A 999 28.28 3.03 73.03
N MET A 1000 28.09 2.23 71.98
CA MET A 1000 27.75 0.80 72.06
C MET A 1000 28.96 -0.13 71.87
N SER A 1001 30.08 0.38 71.33
CA SER A 1001 31.41 -0.26 71.46
C SER A 1001 31.88 -0.22 72.90
#